data_AF-A0A5N0IKL7-F1
#
_entry.id   AF-A0A5N0IKL7-F1
#
_cell.length_a   1.000
_cell.length_b   1.000
_cell.length_c   1.000
_cell.angle_alpha   90.00
_cell.angle_beta   90.00
_cell.angle_gamma   90.00
#
_symmetry.space_group_name_H-M   'P 1'
#
loop_
_entity.id
_entity.type
_entity.pdbx_description
1 polymer ?
#
loop_
_entity_poly.entity_id
_entity_poly.type
_entity_poly.pdbx_seq_one_letter_code
_entity_poly.pdbx_strand_id
1 'polypeptide(L)'
;MADQPTVPDPRETVAALRRLGINADASARRRAEYSSDASLYRVIPAAVVFPRHVDEIVAIGEVGRSLGVPLTARGAGTSIAGNAVGSGIVVDFSRHLNQIRDLDPESGTVVVQPGVVLDDLQRAAAPYRFRFGPDPSTHSRCTIGGMIGNNACGSRTLGYGRTADNVIELDVVTGTGEPLRVTGSAAPQSSPTLARLQSLVGSRLGLIRTEFGRFSRQVSGYSLEHLLPEQGFDVAKAFVGSEGTWGLLREATLRLVPEPAATALLVLGYPDMAAAADAVPALLPFGPTALEGLDRRIVEVVAGRTHGPGVPALPDGGGWLFAEFSGDHGAEVAARAEEARRAAGATEGWVVSPDVAAMLWRIREDGAGLAPRATDPAGQSGWEDAAVPPHHLGSYLREFNALMDEFHLTGVPYGHFGDGCVHIRIDFTLNHPDGRSVFREFLTEAARLVARYGGSMSGEHGDGRARSELLPLMYSPAAIETLAAVKGIFDPDDLLNPGVIVRPRQLDADLRAASVPPMRTGLGFRYHRDHGDFSVAVHRCTGVGKCRATGGTGVMCPSFRATRDEKDSTRGRARVLQELANGTLVQGWQAPEVLESLDLCLSCKACSSECPTGVDMAAFKAEALYQRYRHRPRPASHYALGWLPRWARAASLVPTTVNRLAAGRLGALGKRLAGVESRRDLPAFAVQTFRDWFKRHSIVPGAPVLLWVDTFTEHFTPDVGIAAVEVLQRAGYSVRIPSRPLCCGLTWISTGQLDTARKVLQRTIDTLEQTAATGVPIVGLEPSCTAVLRGDAAELLKPTDRAAVVARSVRTLAELLTRTAGWQPPDLSAATAVVQPHCHHRAVLGFGTDLALLDRTGITSHVVAGCCGMAGNFGAERGHFDLSVAIAEAALLPAARQHPDAVVLADGFSCRVQLEQLAGRRARHLAELLNSSPG
;
A
#
# COMPACT_ATOMS: atom_id res chain seq x y z
N MET A 1 2.92 -35.00 15.00
CA MET A 1 3.66 -33.81 15.44
C MET A 1 5.12 -34.03 15.10
N ALA A 2 5.62 -33.47 14.00
CA ALA A 2 7.06 -33.33 13.85
C ALA A 2 7.49 -32.20 14.80
N ASP A 3 8.36 -32.50 15.77
CA ASP A 3 8.95 -31.51 16.66
C ASP A 3 9.56 -30.40 15.82
N GLN A 4 9.28 -29.13 16.16
CA GLN A 4 10.01 -28.03 15.55
C GLN A 4 11.50 -28.25 15.85
N PRO A 5 12.41 -28.10 14.87
CA PRO A 5 13.82 -28.00 15.21
C PRO A 5 13.95 -26.89 16.26
N THR A 6 14.56 -27.22 17.39
CA THR A 6 14.81 -26.26 18.47
C THR A 6 15.68 -25.16 17.91
N VAL A 7 15.05 -24.04 17.53
CA VAL A 7 15.77 -22.90 16.97
C VAL A 7 16.74 -22.40 18.05
N PRO A 8 18.05 -22.30 17.75
CA PRO A 8 19.05 -21.75 18.67
C PRO A 8 18.62 -20.39 19.24
N ASP A 9 19.16 -20.03 20.41
CA ASP A 9 18.89 -18.72 21.04
C ASP A 9 19.12 -17.61 19.99
N PRO A 10 18.13 -16.73 19.71
CA PRO A 10 18.30 -15.58 18.84
C PRO A 10 19.57 -14.77 19.11
N ARG A 11 20.04 -14.72 20.36
CA ARG A 11 21.28 -14.01 20.75
C ARG A 11 22.53 -14.64 20.15
N GLU A 12 22.59 -15.97 20.11
CA GLU A 12 23.73 -16.69 19.53
C GLU A 12 23.79 -16.48 18.02
N THR A 13 22.63 -16.60 17.37
CA THR A 13 22.48 -16.35 15.92
C THR A 13 22.95 -14.93 15.56
N VAL A 14 22.48 -13.92 16.29
CA VAL A 14 22.88 -12.52 16.06
C VAL A 14 24.37 -12.30 16.34
N ALA A 15 24.92 -12.91 17.38
CA ALA A 15 26.34 -12.80 17.70
C ALA A 15 27.22 -13.39 16.58
N ALA A 16 26.84 -14.54 16.02
CA ALA A 16 27.55 -15.17 14.91
C ALA A 16 27.55 -14.28 13.66
N LEU A 17 26.39 -13.74 13.28
CA LEU A 17 26.26 -12.84 12.13
C LEU A 17 27.08 -11.55 12.32
N ARG A 18 27.02 -10.95 13.51
CA ARG A 18 27.77 -9.70 13.80
C ARG A 18 29.28 -9.90 13.81
N ARG A 19 29.79 -11.07 14.20
CA ARG A 19 31.23 -11.39 14.08
C ARG A 19 31.73 -11.34 12.63
N LEU A 20 30.84 -11.56 11.67
CA LEU A 20 31.12 -11.46 10.23
C LEU A 20 30.82 -10.07 9.66
N GLY A 21 30.51 -9.07 10.50
CA GLY A 21 30.13 -7.73 10.06
C GLY A 21 28.71 -7.61 9.53
N ILE A 22 27.89 -8.67 9.62
CA ILE A 22 26.54 -8.70 9.07
C ILE A 22 25.56 -8.08 10.06
N ASN A 23 24.79 -7.10 9.59
CA ASN A 23 23.79 -6.44 10.43
C ASN A 23 22.59 -7.35 10.68
N ALA A 24 22.49 -7.86 11.90
CA ALA A 24 21.40 -8.70 12.37
C ALA A 24 20.63 -8.03 13.53
N ASP A 25 19.31 -8.08 13.45
CA ASP A 25 18.38 -7.47 14.40
C ASP A 25 17.35 -8.51 14.90
N ALA A 26 17.42 -8.80 16.20
CA ALA A 26 16.50 -9.69 16.92
C ALA A 26 15.66 -8.92 17.95
N SER A 27 15.57 -7.59 17.83
CA SER A 27 14.66 -6.80 18.67
C SER A 27 13.21 -7.24 18.51
N ALA A 28 12.41 -7.12 19.57
CA ALA A 28 10.99 -7.48 19.51
C ALA A 28 10.26 -6.69 18.41
N ARG A 29 10.59 -5.40 18.23
CA ARG A 29 10.06 -4.57 17.15
C ARG A 29 10.37 -5.18 15.77
N ARG A 30 11.63 -5.48 15.49
CA ARG A 30 12.01 -6.00 14.16
C ARG A 30 11.39 -7.36 13.90
N ARG A 31 11.37 -8.24 14.91
CA ARG A 31 10.73 -9.55 14.81
C ARG A 31 9.22 -9.42 14.57
N ALA A 32 8.57 -8.41 15.15
CA ALA A 32 7.15 -8.10 14.89
C ALA A 32 6.91 -7.66 13.44
N GLU A 33 7.73 -6.77 12.90
CA GLU A 33 7.62 -6.28 11.52
C GLU A 33 7.72 -7.40 10.47
N TYR A 34 8.49 -8.45 10.79
CA TYR A 34 8.78 -9.57 9.90
C TYR A 34 8.09 -10.88 10.31
N SER A 35 7.19 -10.85 11.30
CA SER A 35 6.43 -12.05 11.72
C SER A 35 5.35 -12.47 10.72
N SER A 36 5.13 -11.66 9.68
CA SER A 36 4.02 -11.78 8.73
C SER A 36 4.40 -11.20 7.37
N ASP A 37 3.97 -11.85 6.28
CA ASP A 37 3.88 -11.30 4.92
C ASP A 37 2.44 -10.85 4.65
N ALA A 38 1.94 -10.88 3.41
CA ALA A 38 0.56 -10.50 3.09
C ALA A 38 -0.47 -11.65 3.29
N SER A 39 -0.03 -12.79 3.81
CA SER A 39 -0.88 -13.96 4.11
C SER A 39 -1.56 -13.87 5.49
N LEU A 40 -2.30 -14.93 5.83
CA LEU A 40 -2.86 -15.16 7.15
C LEU A 40 -1.85 -15.64 8.20
N TYR A 41 -0.65 -16.02 7.78
CA TYR A 41 0.30 -16.70 8.67
C TYR A 41 1.08 -15.72 9.54
N ARG A 42 1.37 -16.16 10.75
CA ARG A 42 2.21 -15.47 11.72
C ARG A 42 3.29 -16.41 12.25
N VAL A 43 4.53 -16.19 11.82
CA VAL A 43 5.71 -16.96 12.25
C VAL A 43 6.78 -15.98 12.73
N ILE A 44 7.11 -16.01 14.02
CA ILE A 44 8.08 -15.07 14.60
C ILE A 44 9.50 -15.52 14.23
N PRO A 45 10.31 -14.70 13.53
CA PRO A 45 11.69 -15.06 13.23
C PRO A 45 12.59 -14.97 14.45
N ALA A 46 13.71 -15.68 14.44
CA ALA A 46 14.78 -15.52 15.42
C ALA A 46 15.51 -14.18 15.21
N ALA A 47 15.87 -13.88 13.96
CA ALA A 47 16.55 -12.64 13.58
C ALA A 47 16.20 -12.22 12.15
N VAL A 48 16.40 -10.94 11.85
CA VAL A 48 16.28 -10.39 10.49
C VAL A 48 17.62 -9.80 10.08
N VAL A 49 18.05 -10.08 8.84
CA VAL A 49 19.28 -9.55 8.25
C VAL A 49 19.00 -8.82 6.95
N PHE A 50 19.85 -7.83 6.66
CA PHE A 50 19.77 -6.97 5.49
C PHE A 50 21.10 -6.98 4.75
N PRO A 51 21.39 -8.01 3.92
CA PRO A 51 22.66 -8.11 3.24
C PRO A 51 22.92 -6.88 2.37
N ARG A 52 24.14 -6.36 2.38
CA ARG A 52 24.56 -5.18 1.60
C ARG A 52 25.39 -5.54 0.37
N HIS A 53 25.98 -6.73 0.38
CA HIS A 53 26.73 -7.29 -0.75
C HIS A 53 26.29 -8.73 -1.01
N VAL A 54 26.39 -9.18 -2.26
CA VAL A 54 25.98 -10.54 -2.66
C VAL A 54 26.79 -11.64 -1.97
N ASP A 55 28.00 -11.33 -1.51
CA ASP A 55 28.86 -12.29 -0.79
C ASP A 55 28.43 -12.49 0.67
N GLU A 56 27.72 -11.52 1.26
CA GLU A 56 27.14 -11.70 2.59
C GLU A 56 26.09 -12.82 2.60
N ILE A 57 25.47 -13.14 1.45
CA ILE A 57 24.49 -14.23 1.30
C ILE A 57 25.13 -15.58 1.61
N VAL A 58 26.34 -15.83 1.09
CA VAL A 58 27.09 -17.07 1.35
C VAL A 58 27.42 -17.20 2.84
N ALA A 59 27.87 -16.11 3.45
CA ALA A 59 28.21 -16.07 4.87
C ALA A 59 26.98 -16.29 5.78
N ILE A 60 25.82 -15.72 5.42
CA ILE A 60 24.55 -15.98 6.11
C ILE A 60 24.16 -17.46 5.99
N GLY A 61 24.30 -18.03 4.78
CA GLY A 61 24.12 -19.45 4.51
C GLY A 61 24.92 -20.34 5.46
N GLU A 62 26.22 -20.06 5.57
CA GLU A 62 27.14 -20.82 6.42
C GLU A 62 26.81 -20.68 7.92
N VAL A 63 26.39 -19.49 8.37
CA VAL A 63 25.92 -19.32 9.76
C VAL A 63 24.68 -20.16 10.01
N GLY A 64 23.70 -20.12 9.10
CA GLY A 64 22.49 -20.95 9.19
C GLY A 64 22.83 -22.43 9.29
N ARG A 65 23.75 -22.90 8.44
CA ARG A 65 24.18 -24.30 8.38
C ARG A 65 24.98 -24.74 9.61
N SER A 66 25.94 -23.93 10.06
CA SER A 66 26.77 -24.24 11.24
C SER A 66 25.98 -24.28 12.55
N LEU A 67 24.90 -23.50 12.65
CA LEU A 67 24.06 -23.43 13.85
C LEU A 67 22.76 -24.26 13.73
N GLY A 68 22.46 -24.83 12.56
CA GLY A 68 21.17 -25.48 12.31
C GLY A 68 19.97 -24.52 12.35
N VAL A 69 20.18 -23.25 12.02
CA VAL A 69 19.13 -22.21 11.99
C VAL A 69 18.55 -22.12 10.57
N PRO A 70 17.24 -22.33 10.38
CA PRO A 70 16.62 -22.18 9.07
C PRO A 70 16.72 -20.77 8.50
N LEU A 71 16.73 -20.67 7.17
CA LEU A 71 16.80 -19.42 6.42
C LEU A 71 15.51 -19.23 5.61
N THR A 72 14.94 -18.03 5.66
CA THR A 72 13.81 -17.66 4.79
C THR A 72 14.20 -16.46 3.95
N ALA A 73 14.26 -16.65 2.63
CA ALA A 73 14.47 -15.57 1.67
C ALA A 73 13.24 -14.66 1.61
N ARG A 74 13.44 -13.34 1.65
CA ARG A 74 12.35 -12.37 1.60
C ARG A 74 12.69 -11.18 0.69
N GLY A 75 11.83 -10.94 -0.29
CA GLY A 75 11.80 -9.70 -1.06
C GLY A 75 11.02 -8.61 -0.31
N ALA A 76 10.01 -8.02 -0.95
CA ALA A 76 9.17 -7.02 -0.31
C ALA A 76 8.12 -7.58 0.70
N GLY A 77 8.04 -8.90 0.87
CA GLY A 77 7.06 -9.55 1.76
C GLY A 77 5.60 -9.35 1.32
N THR A 78 5.36 -9.33 0.00
CA THR A 78 4.02 -9.15 -0.61
C THR A 78 3.32 -10.47 -0.92
N SER A 79 3.96 -11.62 -0.66
CA SER A 79 3.35 -12.94 -0.82
C SER A 79 2.15 -13.13 0.09
N ILE A 80 1.14 -13.84 -0.41
CA ILE A 80 -0.07 -14.21 0.32
C ILE A 80 -0.11 -15.71 0.66
N ALA A 81 0.94 -16.46 0.32
CA ALA A 81 1.05 -17.89 0.61
C ALA A 81 1.73 -18.20 1.95
N GLY A 82 2.30 -17.20 2.63
CA GLY A 82 3.00 -17.41 3.91
C GLY A 82 4.39 -17.98 3.74
N ASN A 83 4.96 -17.97 2.54
CA ASN A 83 6.29 -18.48 2.24
C ASN A 83 7.43 -17.47 2.46
N ALA A 84 7.10 -16.20 2.69
CA ALA A 84 8.07 -15.14 2.96
C ALA A 84 8.28 -14.89 4.48
N VAL A 85 7.87 -15.84 5.32
CA VAL A 85 8.03 -15.81 6.78
C VAL A 85 8.58 -17.14 7.30
N GLY A 86 9.35 -17.12 8.38
CA GLY A 86 9.97 -18.31 8.95
C GLY A 86 10.50 -18.07 10.35
N SER A 87 10.74 -19.16 11.09
CA SER A 87 11.13 -19.11 12.51
C SER A 87 12.62 -18.84 12.75
N GLY A 88 13.46 -19.02 11.73
CA GLY A 88 14.91 -18.79 11.82
C GLY A 88 15.34 -17.38 11.39
N ILE A 89 16.34 -17.29 10.51
CA ILE A 89 16.83 -16.00 9.97
C ILE A 89 15.98 -15.63 8.75
N VAL A 90 15.37 -14.46 8.78
CA VAL A 90 14.76 -13.86 7.59
C VAL A 90 15.78 -12.96 6.90
N VAL A 91 16.07 -13.27 5.63
CA VAL A 91 17.02 -12.53 4.79
C VAL A 91 16.25 -11.58 3.88
N ASP A 92 16.25 -10.28 4.19
CA ASP A 92 15.55 -9.25 3.40
C ASP A 92 16.49 -8.62 2.35
N PHE A 93 16.29 -9.01 1.10
CA PHE A 93 17.08 -8.53 -0.04
C PHE A 93 16.68 -7.12 -0.51
N SER A 94 15.47 -6.66 -0.17
CA SER A 94 14.86 -5.48 -0.78
C SER A 94 15.45 -4.14 -0.32
N ARG A 95 16.17 -4.12 0.81
CA ARG A 95 16.68 -2.90 1.42
C ARG A 95 17.95 -2.37 0.72
N HIS A 96 18.86 -3.27 0.33
CA HIS A 96 20.20 -2.90 -0.11
C HIS A 96 20.66 -3.60 -1.39
N LEU A 97 20.18 -4.82 -1.69
CA LEU A 97 20.55 -5.55 -2.91
C LEU A 97 19.57 -5.27 -4.05
N ASN A 98 19.46 -4.01 -4.46
CA ASN A 98 18.45 -3.52 -5.39
C ASN A 98 19.03 -2.80 -6.62
N GLN A 99 20.21 -3.19 -7.06
CA GLN A 99 20.86 -2.62 -8.23
C GLN A 99 20.51 -3.37 -9.52
N ILE A 100 20.25 -2.60 -10.58
CA ILE A 100 20.31 -3.07 -11.97
C ILE A 100 21.78 -2.99 -12.37
N ARG A 101 22.40 -4.13 -12.65
CA ARG A 101 23.86 -4.26 -12.82
C ARG A 101 24.29 -3.97 -14.24
N ASP A 102 23.55 -4.51 -15.20
CA ASP A 102 23.80 -4.35 -16.63
C ASP A 102 22.48 -4.42 -17.39
N LEU A 103 22.23 -3.50 -18.31
CA LEU A 103 21.05 -3.50 -19.17
C LEU A 103 21.56 -3.35 -20.60
N ASP A 104 21.36 -4.39 -21.40
CA ASP A 104 21.80 -4.47 -22.78
C ASP A 104 20.58 -4.42 -23.73
N PRO A 105 20.32 -3.27 -24.35
CA PRO A 105 19.24 -3.11 -25.32
C PRO A 105 19.45 -3.88 -26.62
N GLU A 106 20.68 -4.22 -27.00
CA GLU A 106 20.97 -4.92 -28.25
C GLU A 106 20.54 -6.39 -28.16
N SER A 107 20.89 -7.05 -27.05
CA SER A 107 20.45 -8.43 -26.78
C SER A 107 19.05 -8.51 -26.15
N GLY A 108 18.51 -7.39 -25.66
CA GLY A 108 17.24 -7.34 -24.93
C GLY A 108 17.35 -8.08 -23.59
N THR A 109 18.44 -7.91 -22.86
CA THR A 109 18.70 -8.59 -21.58
C THR A 109 19.07 -7.63 -20.47
N VAL A 110 18.91 -8.08 -19.22
CA VAL A 110 19.27 -7.31 -18.04
C VAL A 110 19.78 -8.22 -16.92
N VAL A 111 20.84 -7.80 -16.23
CA VAL A 111 21.36 -8.43 -15.01
C VAL A 111 20.93 -7.60 -13.80
N VAL A 112 20.28 -8.25 -12.84
CA VAL A 112 19.69 -7.58 -11.67
C VAL A 112 19.99 -8.31 -10.36
N GLN A 113 20.06 -7.53 -9.28
CA GLN A 113 20.05 -8.06 -7.92
C GLN A 113 18.63 -8.43 -7.46
N PRO A 114 18.46 -9.37 -6.52
CA PRO A 114 17.16 -9.90 -6.09
C PRO A 114 16.19 -8.87 -5.51
N GLY A 115 16.69 -7.76 -4.97
CA GLY A 115 15.90 -6.71 -4.33
C GLY A 115 15.42 -5.61 -5.29
N VAL A 116 15.74 -5.65 -6.58
CA VAL A 116 15.25 -4.68 -7.58
C VAL A 116 13.73 -4.73 -7.62
N VAL A 117 13.08 -3.58 -7.47
CA VAL A 117 11.61 -3.45 -7.61
C VAL A 117 11.24 -3.46 -9.09
N LEU A 118 10.17 -4.17 -9.46
CA LEU A 118 9.78 -4.30 -10.87
C LEU A 118 9.60 -2.94 -11.56
N ASP A 119 8.89 -1.99 -10.96
CA ASP A 119 8.74 -0.65 -11.56
C ASP A 119 10.05 0.12 -11.73
N ASP A 120 11.05 -0.16 -10.88
CA ASP A 120 12.38 0.46 -11.03
C ASP A 120 13.08 -0.12 -12.28
N LEU A 121 12.92 -1.42 -12.54
CA LEU A 121 13.37 -2.08 -13.76
C LEU A 121 12.60 -1.58 -15.01
N GLN A 122 11.27 -1.50 -14.94
CA GLN A 122 10.47 -1.00 -16.06
C GLN A 122 10.88 0.42 -16.46
N ARG A 123 11.10 1.31 -15.48
CA ARG A 123 11.56 2.69 -15.77
C ARG A 123 12.95 2.74 -16.38
N ALA A 124 13.85 1.83 -16.01
CA ALA A 124 15.19 1.76 -16.59
C ALA A 124 15.18 1.23 -18.04
N ALA A 125 14.27 0.30 -18.35
CA ALA A 125 14.13 -0.28 -19.69
C ALA A 125 13.31 0.58 -20.68
N ALA A 126 12.38 1.41 -20.17
CA ALA A 126 11.47 2.22 -20.98
C ALA A 126 12.13 3.10 -22.06
N PRO A 127 13.28 3.78 -21.81
CA PRO A 127 13.96 4.57 -22.85
C PRO A 127 14.38 3.75 -24.08
N TYR A 128 14.53 2.44 -23.92
CA TYR A 128 14.91 1.51 -24.98
C TYR A 128 13.72 0.76 -25.59
N ARG A 129 12.47 1.16 -25.25
CA ARG A 129 11.23 0.49 -25.67
C ARG A 129 11.18 -1.00 -25.30
N PHE A 130 11.76 -1.33 -24.15
CA PHE A 130 11.71 -2.65 -23.56
C PHE A 130 11.00 -2.62 -22.21
N ARG A 131 10.46 -3.77 -21.83
CA ARG A 131 9.92 -4.05 -20.50
C ARG A 131 10.30 -5.46 -20.05
N PHE A 132 10.24 -5.72 -18.76
CA PHE A 132 10.08 -7.08 -18.26
C PHE A 132 8.62 -7.50 -18.44
N GLY A 133 8.41 -8.73 -18.93
CA GLY A 133 7.10 -9.23 -19.34
C GLY A 133 6.06 -9.27 -18.21
N PRO A 134 6.28 -10.09 -17.16
CA PRO A 134 5.33 -10.26 -16.06
C PRO A 134 5.06 -8.97 -15.28
N ASP A 135 3.80 -8.73 -14.98
CA ASP A 135 3.30 -7.51 -14.35
C ASP A 135 2.30 -7.79 -13.21
N PRO A 136 2.74 -8.43 -12.10
CA PRO A 136 1.87 -8.68 -10.96
C PRO A 136 1.25 -7.38 -10.48
N SER A 137 0.04 -7.42 -9.92
CA SER A 137 -0.58 -6.27 -9.20
C SER A 137 0.40 -5.63 -8.19
N THR A 138 1.30 -6.49 -7.70
CA THR A 138 2.62 -6.34 -7.09
C THR A 138 3.54 -5.17 -7.48
N HIS A 139 3.51 -4.78 -8.76
CA HIS A 139 4.67 -4.30 -9.53
C HIS A 139 5.42 -3.10 -8.94
N SER A 140 4.69 -2.14 -8.36
CA SER A 140 5.26 -0.96 -7.71
C SER A 140 6.08 -1.22 -6.43
N ARG A 141 6.16 -2.47 -5.97
CA ARG A 141 6.87 -2.85 -4.73
C ARG A 141 7.41 -4.27 -4.70
N CYS A 142 6.89 -5.22 -5.48
CA CYS A 142 7.49 -6.56 -5.51
C CYS A 142 8.90 -6.50 -6.07
N THR A 143 9.76 -7.38 -5.56
CA THR A 143 11.14 -7.47 -6.03
C THR A 143 11.29 -8.63 -7.01
N ILE A 144 12.24 -8.52 -7.94
CA ILE A 144 12.54 -9.58 -8.92
C ILE A 144 12.82 -10.92 -8.23
N GLY A 145 13.59 -10.95 -7.15
CA GLY A 145 13.85 -12.20 -6.41
C GLY A 145 12.58 -12.81 -5.80
N GLY A 146 11.61 -11.99 -5.39
CA GLY A 146 10.30 -12.48 -4.95
C GLY A 146 9.46 -13.01 -6.11
N MET A 147 9.55 -12.37 -7.29
CA MET A 147 8.90 -12.86 -8.51
C MET A 147 9.47 -14.22 -8.94
N ILE A 148 10.80 -14.36 -8.91
CA ILE A 148 11.48 -15.63 -9.18
C ILE A 148 11.07 -16.70 -8.16
N GLY A 149 11.04 -16.35 -6.87
CA GLY A 149 10.64 -17.28 -5.82
C GLY A 149 9.24 -17.86 -5.99
N ASN A 150 8.29 -17.10 -6.53
CA ASN A 150 6.88 -17.52 -6.66
C ASN A 150 6.46 -17.92 -8.08
N ASN A 151 7.37 -17.85 -9.05
CA ASN A 151 7.02 -17.87 -10.48
C ASN A 151 5.89 -16.87 -10.80
N ALA A 152 6.07 -15.63 -10.31
CA ALA A 152 5.01 -14.63 -10.36
C ALA A 152 4.57 -14.36 -11.80
N CYS A 153 3.29 -14.06 -11.91
CA CYS A 153 2.63 -13.73 -13.16
C CYS A 153 1.99 -12.34 -13.04
N GLY A 154 1.22 -11.95 -14.03
CA GLY A 154 0.45 -10.71 -14.00
C GLY A 154 -0.69 -10.71 -14.99
N SER A 155 -1.31 -9.55 -15.17
CA SER A 155 -2.44 -9.41 -16.08
C SER A 155 -2.06 -9.67 -17.53
N ARG A 156 -0.81 -9.41 -17.91
CA ARG A 156 -0.33 -9.56 -19.28
C ARG A 156 0.39 -10.88 -19.56
N THR A 157 0.14 -11.89 -18.73
CA THR A 157 0.78 -13.22 -18.85
C THR A 157 0.47 -13.89 -20.18
N LEU A 158 -0.72 -13.71 -20.75
CA LEU A 158 -1.07 -14.24 -22.07
C LEU A 158 -0.17 -13.70 -23.19
N GLY A 159 0.30 -12.47 -23.06
CA GLY A 159 1.21 -11.85 -24.03
C GLY A 159 2.69 -12.08 -23.77
N TYR A 160 3.12 -12.07 -22.50
CA TYR A 160 4.54 -12.02 -22.14
C TYR A 160 5.03 -13.21 -21.29
N GLY A 161 4.17 -14.17 -21.00
CA GLY A 161 4.50 -15.33 -20.18
C GLY A 161 4.70 -15.00 -18.70
N ARG A 162 5.14 -16.02 -17.97
CA ARG A 162 5.38 -16.00 -16.51
C ARG A 162 6.81 -15.56 -16.23
N THR A 163 7.17 -15.43 -14.94
CA THR A 163 8.56 -15.13 -14.57
C THR A 163 9.53 -16.18 -15.13
N ALA A 164 9.19 -17.47 -15.05
CA ALA A 164 10.04 -18.54 -15.59
C ALA A 164 10.34 -18.37 -17.09
N ASP A 165 9.36 -17.89 -17.86
CA ASP A 165 9.51 -17.73 -19.31
C ASP A 165 10.49 -16.60 -19.70
N ASN A 166 10.83 -15.73 -18.73
CA ASN A 166 11.70 -14.58 -18.92
C ASN A 166 13.05 -14.69 -18.18
N VAL A 167 13.32 -15.78 -17.46
CA VAL A 167 14.63 -16.02 -16.83
C VAL A 167 15.58 -16.71 -17.80
N ILE A 168 16.83 -16.24 -17.87
CA ILE A 168 17.90 -16.80 -18.71
C ILE A 168 18.93 -17.55 -17.84
N GLU A 169 19.39 -16.91 -16.77
CA GLU A 169 20.42 -17.43 -15.87
C GLU A 169 20.15 -16.97 -14.44
N LEU A 170 20.49 -17.83 -13.47
CA LEU A 170 20.49 -17.49 -12.04
C LEU A 170 21.83 -17.84 -11.40
N ASP A 171 22.36 -16.93 -10.59
CA ASP A 171 23.48 -17.17 -9.67
C ASP A 171 22.90 -17.38 -8.26
N VAL A 172 23.05 -18.59 -7.72
CA VAL A 172 22.41 -19.01 -6.48
C VAL A 172 23.39 -19.71 -5.54
N VAL A 173 23.05 -19.77 -4.25
CA VAL A 173 23.75 -20.60 -3.26
C VAL A 173 22.76 -21.61 -2.71
N THR A 174 23.06 -22.90 -2.84
CA THR A 174 22.19 -23.99 -2.39
C THR A 174 22.24 -24.17 -0.87
N GLY A 175 21.38 -25.04 -0.32
CA GLY A 175 21.40 -25.41 1.11
C GLY A 175 22.69 -26.11 1.54
N THR A 176 23.40 -26.76 0.61
CA THR A 176 24.74 -27.32 0.87
C THR A 176 25.84 -26.26 0.96
N GLY A 177 25.54 -25.00 0.63
CA GLY A 177 26.51 -23.91 0.51
C GLY A 177 27.21 -23.86 -0.84
N GLU A 178 26.84 -24.72 -1.80
CA GLU A 178 27.41 -24.72 -3.14
C GLU A 178 26.93 -23.50 -3.95
N PRO A 179 27.85 -22.66 -4.45
CA PRO A 179 27.48 -21.62 -5.41
C PRO A 179 27.24 -22.28 -6.78
N LEU A 180 26.07 -22.00 -7.37
CA LEU A 180 25.66 -22.54 -8.66
C LEU A 180 25.26 -21.42 -9.60
N ARG A 181 25.70 -21.56 -10.86
CA ARG A 181 25.19 -20.79 -11.97
C ARG A 181 24.36 -21.71 -12.85
N VAL A 182 23.05 -21.48 -12.89
CA VAL A 182 22.09 -22.32 -13.60
C VAL A 182 21.56 -21.59 -14.83
N THR A 183 21.50 -22.29 -15.96
CA THR A 183 21.05 -21.78 -17.27
C THR A 183 20.16 -22.83 -17.96
N GLY A 184 19.53 -22.45 -19.07
CA GLY A 184 18.73 -23.36 -19.90
C GLY A 184 19.50 -24.45 -20.66
N SER A 185 20.83 -24.52 -20.50
CA SER A 185 21.68 -25.55 -21.13
C SER A 185 22.79 -26.03 -20.20
N ALA A 186 22.60 -25.91 -18.88
CA ALA A 186 23.61 -26.20 -17.89
C ALA A 186 24.17 -27.63 -18.06
N ALA A 187 25.50 -27.74 -18.23
CA ALA A 187 26.17 -29.03 -18.34
C ALA A 187 26.03 -29.78 -16.99
N PRO A 188 25.33 -30.94 -16.93
CA PRO A 188 25.06 -31.63 -15.67
C PRO A 188 26.31 -32.02 -14.88
N GLN A 189 27.42 -32.25 -15.58
CA GLN A 189 28.71 -32.61 -14.97
C GLN A 189 29.46 -31.42 -14.34
N SER A 190 28.96 -30.18 -14.49
CA SER A 190 29.57 -28.98 -13.90
C SER A 190 29.41 -28.90 -12.38
N SER A 191 28.48 -29.68 -11.80
CA SER A 191 28.21 -29.70 -10.36
C SER A 191 27.70 -31.08 -9.90
N PRO A 192 28.10 -31.56 -8.71
CA PRO A 192 27.52 -32.75 -8.08
C PRO A 192 25.99 -32.63 -7.89
N THR A 193 25.48 -31.44 -7.55
CA THR A 193 24.06 -31.18 -7.35
C THR A 193 23.29 -31.37 -8.66
N LEU A 194 23.79 -30.81 -9.76
CA LEU A 194 23.15 -30.93 -11.08
C LEU A 194 23.21 -32.36 -11.63
N ALA A 195 24.32 -33.08 -11.42
CA ALA A 195 24.44 -34.49 -11.81
C ALA A 195 23.42 -35.37 -11.07
N ARG A 196 23.23 -35.16 -9.76
CA ARG A 196 22.21 -35.87 -8.97
C ARG A 196 20.80 -35.53 -9.43
N LEU A 197 20.52 -34.25 -9.72
CA LEU A 197 19.23 -33.82 -10.25
C LEU A 197 18.93 -34.50 -11.58
N GLN A 198 19.89 -34.53 -12.51
CA GLN A 198 19.71 -35.18 -13.80
C GLN A 198 19.45 -36.68 -13.66
N SER A 199 20.20 -37.36 -12.78
CA SER A 199 19.98 -38.79 -12.53
C SER A 199 18.58 -39.06 -11.96
N LEU A 200 18.11 -38.24 -11.02
CA LEU A 200 16.76 -38.35 -10.47
C LEU A 200 15.70 -38.16 -11.56
N VAL A 201 15.80 -37.08 -12.34
CA VAL A 201 14.87 -36.77 -13.43
C VAL A 201 14.85 -37.88 -14.48
N GLY A 202 16.02 -38.40 -14.87
CA GLY A 202 16.15 -39.52 -15.81
C GLY A 202 15.41 -40.79 -15.36
N SER A 203 15.35 -41.03 -14.05
CA SER A 203 14.59 -42.15 -13.47
C SER A 203 13.07 -41.91 -13.37
N ARG A 204 12.61 -40.67 -13.57
CA ARG A 204 11.21 -40.24 -13.36
C ARG A 204 10.57 -39.61 -14.60
N LEU A 205 11.15 -39.75 -15.79
CA LEU A 205 10.70 -39.07 -17.02
C LEU A 205 9.21 -39.29 -17.34
N GLY A 206 8.72 -40.53 -17.22
CA GLY A 206 7.31 -40.84 -17.51
C GLY A 206 6.36 -40.08 -16.58
N LEU A 207 6.65 -40.10 -15.28
CA LEU A 207 5.90 -39.38 -14.25
C LEU A 207 5.89 -37.86 -14.51
N ILE A 208 7.06 -37.28 -14.78
CA ILE A 208 7.21 -35.84 -15.00
C ILE A 208 6.37 -35.40 -16.21
N ARG A 209 6.43 -36.13 -17.33
CA ARG A 209 5.67 -35.82 -18.56
C ARG A 209 4.15 -35.87 -18.37
N THR A 210 3.66 -36.73 -17.48
CA THR A 210 2.21 -36.97 -17.35
C THR A 210 1.56 -36.15 -16.24
N GLU A 211 2.32 -35.75 -15.21
CA GLU A 211 1.75 -35.06 -14.05
C GLU A 211 2.10 -33.58 -13.96
N PHE A 212 3.21 -33.10 -14.55
CA PHE A 212 3.69 -31.73 -14.42
C PHE A 212 3.49 -30.94 -15.72
N GLY A 213 3.25 -29.62 -15.61
CA GLY A 213 3.16 -28.72 -16.76
C GLY A 213 2.02 -29.02 -17.75
N ARG A 214 0.88 -29.59 -17.32
CA ARG A 214 -0.23 -29.99 -18.21
C ARG A 214 -0.99 -28.80 -18.81
N PHE A 215 -0.90 -27.64 -18.18
CA PHE A 215 -1.41 -26.36 -18.68
C PHE A 215 -0.58 -25.19 -18.12
N SER A 216 -0.69 -24.01 -18.73
CA SER A 216 0.19 -22.86 -18.45
C SER A 216 0.21 -22.41 -16.97
N ARG A 217 -0.92 -22.52 -16.27
CA ARG A 217 -1.07 -22.15 -14.85
C ARG A 217 -0.99 -23.32 -13.87
N GLN A 218 -0.41 -24.45 -14.28
CA GLN A 218 -0.03 -25.49 -13.34
C GLN A 218 1.26 -25.11 -12.60
N VAL A 219 1.15 -24.26 -11.57
CA VAL A 219 2.31 -23.70 -10.84
C VAL A 219 2.57 -24.39 -9.50
N SER A 220 1.58 -25.06 -8.91
CA SER A 220 1.75 -25.77 -7.63
C SER A 220 2.82 -26.87 -7.72
N GLY A 221 3.69 -26.94 -6.72
CA GLY A 221 4.88 -27.79 -6.67
C GLY A 221 6.11 -27.12 -7.30
N TYR A 222 7.09 -27.94 -7.69
CA TYR A 222 8.20 -27.47 -8.50
C TYR A 222 7.89 -27.69 -9.98
N SER A 223 8.33 -26.76 -10.85
CA SER A 223 8.19 -26.85 -12.31
C SER A 223 9.16 -27.87 -12.93
N LEU A 224 8.99 -29.14 -12.56
CA LEU A 224 9.86 -30.24 -12.98
C LEU A 224 9.78 -30.53 -14.48
N GLU A 225 8.73 -30.09 -15.16
CA GLU A 225 8.58 -30.22 -16.61
C GLU A 225 9.73 -29.56 -17.39
N HIS A 226 10.30 -28.47 -16.85
CA HIS A 226 11.44 -27.78 -17.47
C HIS A 226 12.73 -28.61 -17.44
N LEU A 227 12.81 -29.61 -16.56
CA LEU A 227 13.96 -30.53 -16.48
C LEU A 227 13.87 -31.68 -17.48
N LEU A 228 12.81 -31.79 -18.28
CA LEU A 228 12.72 -32.85 -19.29
C LEU A 228 13.80 -32.67 -20.37
N PRO A 229 14.37 -33.76 -20.92
CA PRO A 229 15.38 -33.68 -21.98
C PRO A 229 14.91 -32.90 -23.22
N GLU A 230 13.65 -33.05 -23.61
CA GLU A 230 13.02 -32.31 -24.71
C GLU A 230 12.85 -30.81 -24.42
N GLN A 231 12.95 -30.39 -23.16
CA GLN A 231 12.97 -28.99 -22.73
C GLN A 231 14.40 -28.47 -22.49
N GLY A 232 15.43 -29.27 -22.81
CA GLY A 232 16.84 -28.88 -22.67
C GLY A 232 17.42 -29.04 -21.26
N PHE A 233 16.71 -29.66 -20.32
CA PHE A 233 17.11 -29.72 -18.91
C PHE A 233 17.32 -28.29 -18.33
N ASP A 234 16.32 -27.43 -18.49
CA ASP A 234 16.38 -26.01 -18.12
C ASP A 234 16.23 -25.83 -16.59
N VAL A 235 17.37 -25.87 -15.89
CA VAL A 235 17.42 -25.74 -14.43
C VAL A 235 17.07 -24.31 -14.00
N ALA A 236 17.39 -23.30 -14.80
CA ALA A 236 17.07 -21.91 -14.47
C ALA A 236 15.55 -21.73 -14.37
N LYS A 237 14.78 -22.25 -15.34
CA LYS A 237 13.31 -22.23 -15.29
C LYS A 237 12.74 -23.10 -14.20
N ALA A 238 13.26 -24.30 -13.99
CA ALA A 238 12.80 -25.19 -12.92
C ALA A 238 13.02 -24.63 -11.51
N PHE A 239 14.05 -23.79 -11.33
CA PHE A 239 14.32 -23.08 -10.07
C PHE A 239 13.27 -22.00 -9.78
N VAL A 240 12.68 -21.40 -10.82
CA VAL A 240 11.64 -20.39 -10.65
C VAL A 240 10.39 -21.04 -10.06
N GLY A 241 9.86 -20.49 -8.96
CA GLY A 241 8.77 -21.09 -8.19
C GLY A 241 9.25 -22.01 -7.06
N SER A 242 10.56 -22.13 -6.82
CA SER A 242 11.07 -22.96 -5.71
C SER A 242 10.79 -22.36 -4.32
N GLU A 243 10.25 -21.15 -4.22
CA GLU A 243 9.92 -20.45 -2.97
C GLU A 243 11.10 -20.33 -1.99
N GLY A 244 12.32 -20.19 -2.53
CA GLY A 244 13.56 -20.12 -1.75
C GLY A 244 13.97 -21.43 -1.09
N THR A 245 13.35 -22.56 -1.44
CA THR A 245 13.67 -23.88 -0.87
C THR A 245 14.90 -24.55 -1.51
N TRP A 246 15.30 -24.17 -2.73
CA TRP A 246 16.48 -24.76 -3.38
C TRP A 246 17.76 -23.97 -3.12
N GLY A 247 17.65 -22.64 -2.96
CA GLY A 247 18.80 -21.78 -2.77
C GLY A 247 18.44 -20.32 -2.56
N LEU A 248 19.45 -19.54 -2.18
CA LEU A 248 19.39 -18.08 -2.05
C LEU A 248 19.92 -17.43 -3.34
N LEU A 249 19.13 -16.53 -3.93
CA LEU A 249 19.47 -15.81 -5.16
C LEU A 249 20.49 -14.70 -4.90
N ARG A 250 21.56 -14.66 -5.69
CA ARG A 250 22.58 -13.59 -5.68
C ARG A 250 22.34 -12.59 -6.81
N GLU A 251 22.19 -13.07 -8.04
CA GLU A 251 21.92 -12.28 -9.24
C GLU A 251 21.06 -13.09 -10.23
N ALA A 252 20.32 -12.38 -11.09
CA ALA A 252 19.52 -12.97 -12.15
C ALA A 252 19.73 -12.24 -13.47
N THR A 253 19.88 -13.00 -14.56
CA THR A 253 19.87 -12.50 -15.93
C THR A 253 18.50 -12.78 -16.54
N LEU A 254 17.84 -11.71 -17.00
CA LEU A 254 16.47 -11.72 -17.48
C LEU A 254 16.40 -11.30 -18.94
N ARG A 255 15.42 -11.86 -19.65
CA ARG A 255 14.99 -11.41 -20.97
C ARG A 255 14.01 -10.25 -20.82
N LEU A 256 14.16 -9.23 -21.65
CA LEU A 256 13.19 -8.15 -21.84
C LEU A 256 12.39 -8.39 -23.12
N VAL A 257 11.15 -7.90 -23.13
CA VAL A 257 10.24 -7.95 -24.28
C VAL A 257 9.98 -6.53 -24.79
N PRO A 258 9.77 -6.34 -26.09
CA PRO A 258 9.41 -5.04 -26.65
C PRO A 258 8.12 -4.48 -26.03
N GLU A 259 8.09 -3.17 -25.74
CA GLU A 259 6.86 -2.47 -25.36
C GLU A 259 6.00 -2.25 -26.61
N PRO A 260 4.71 -2.62 -26.60
CA PRO A 260 3.83 -2.46 -27.76
C PRO A 260 3.59 -0.98 -28.09
N ALA A 261 3.48 -0.65 -29.38
CA ALA A 261 3.23 0.73 -29.81
C ALA A 261 1.76 1.17 -29.63
N ALA A 262 0.82 0.22 -29.58
CA ALA A 262 -0.61 0.48 -29.41
C ALA A 262 -1.29 -0.58 -28.54
N THR A 263 -2.28 -0.13 -27.75
CA THR A 263 -3.13 -0.99 -26.91
C THR A 263 -4.59 -0.56 -27.01
N ALA A 264 -5.52 -1.51 -26.93
CA ALA A 264 -6.96 -1.25 -26.77
C ALA A 264 -7.54 -2.11 -25.66
N LEU A 265 -8.34 -1.50 -24.78
CA LEU A 265 -9.05 -2.20 -23.72
C LEU A 265 -10.53 -2.32 -24.08
N LEU A 266 -10.99 -3.54 -24.29
CA LEU A 266 -12.39 -3.92 -24.46
C LEU A 266 -12.98 -4.31 -23.10
N VAL A 267 -14.10 -3.71 -22.74
CA VAL A 267 -14.85 -4.02 -21.51
C VAL A 267 -16.16 -4.69 -21.88
N LEU A 268 -16.43 -5.86 -21.31
CA LEU A 268 -17.60 -6.71 -21.60
C LEU A 268 -18.38 -6.99 -20.31
N GLY A 269 -19.71 -6.85 -20.35
CA GLY A 269 -20.61 -7.10 -19.22
C GLY A 269 -21.35 -8.43 -19.33
N TYR A 270 -21.46 -9.12 -18.20
CA TYR A 270 -22.15 -10.40 -18.04
C TYR A 270 -23.01 -10.39 -16.78
N PRO A 271 -24.06 -11.23 -16.68
CA PRO A 271 -24.92 -11.29 -15.50
C PRO A 271 -24.17 -11.59 -14.20
N ASP A 272 -23.15 -12.45 -14.26
CA ASP A 272 -22.31 -12.83 -13.12
C ASP A 272 -20.91 -13.28 -13.58
N MET A 273 -20.07 -13.65 -12.61
CA MET A 273 -18.69 -14.07 -12.85
C MET A 273 -18.56 -15.44 -13.51
N ALA A 274 -19.52 -16.35 -13.32
CA ALA A 274 -19.49 -17.66 -13.97
C ALA A 274 -19.82 -17.53 -15.47
N ALA A 275 -20.81 -16.70 -15.81
CA ALA A 275 -21.16 -16.36 -17.19
C ALA A 275 -20.01 -15.63 -17.90
N ALA A 276 -19.32 -14.73 -17.20
CA ALA A 276 -18.10 -14.12 -17.71
C ALA A 276 -17.01 -15.17 -18.01
N ALA A 277 -16.81 -16.14 -17.12
CA ALA A 277 -15.86 -17.23 -17.34
C ALA A 277 -16.22 -18.15 -18.52
N ASP A 278 -17.50 -18.40 -18.78
CA ASP A 278 -17.95 -19.20 -19.94
C ASP A 278 -17.55 -18.57 -21.28
N ALA A 279 -17.41 -17.24 -21.34
CA ALA A 279 -17.03 -16.52 -22.55
C ALA A 279 -15.53 -16.58 -22.87
N VAL A 280 -14.69 -16.96 -21.90
CA VAL A 280 -13.22 -16.96 -22.05
C VAL A 280 -12.75 -17.79 -23.25
N PRO A 281 -13.17 -19.04 -23.46
CA PRO A 281 -12.67 -19.85 -24.58
C PRO A 281 -12.98 -19.25 -25.96
N ALA A 282 -14.05 -18.47 -26.09
CA ALA A 282 -14.40 -17.79 -27.33
C ALA A 282 -13.52 -16.55 -27.59
N LEU A 283 -12.95 -15.95 -26.54
CA LEU A 283 -12.12 -14.75 -26.62
C LEU A 283 -10.63 -15.04 -26.81
N LEU A 284 -10.14 -16.17 -26.29
CA LEU A 284 -8.72 -16.56 -26.41
C LEU A 284 -8.18 -16.64 -27.86
N PRO A 285 -8.93 -17.13 -28.87
CA PRO A 285 -8.45 -17.17 -30.25
C PRO A 285 -8.10 -15.81 -30.86
N PHE A 286 -8.60 -14.70 -30.30
CA PHE A 286 -8.26 -13.34 -30.75
C PHE A 286 -6.91 -12.84 -30.23
N GLY A 287 -6.21 -13.63 -29.42
CA GLY A 287 -4.89 -13.31 -28.87
C GLY A 287 -4.88 -12.08 -27.96
N PRO A 288 -5.77 -11.98 -26.95
CA PRO A 288 -5.68 -10.90 -25.97
C PRO A 288 -4.36 -11.00 -25.19
N THR A 289 -3.75 -9.85 -24.94
CA THR A 289 -2.56 -9.72 -24.08
C THR A 289 -2.95 -9.86 -22.61
N ALA A 290 -4.17 -9.43 -22.23
CA ALA A 290 -4.77 -9.64 -20.92
C ALA A 290 -6.26 -9.98 -21.06
N LEU A 291 -6.77 -10.86 -20.20
CA LEU A 291 -8.20 -11.18 -20.10
C LEU A 291 -8.60 -11.41 -18.65
N GLU A 292 -9.12 -10.36 -18.01
CA GLU A 292 -9.35 -10.28 -16.57
C GLU A 292 -10.82 -10.31 -16.21
N GLY A 293 -11.19 -11.05 -15.16
CA GLY A 293 -12.51 -11.00 -14.53
C GLY A 293 -12.55 -10.00 -13.37
N LEU A 294 -13.62 -9.21 -13.28
CA LEU A 294 -13.89 -8.30 -12.15
C LEU A 294 -15.35 -8.38 -11.69
N ASP A 295 -15.57 -8.61 -10.38
CA ASP A 295 -16.90 -8.68 -9.76
C ASP A 295 -17.45 -7.30 -9.38
N ARG A 296 -18.76 -7.11 -9.55
CA ARG A 296 -19.50 -5.89 -9.18
C ARG A 296 -19.23 -5.39 -7.77
N ARG A 297 -19.06 -6.28 -6.81
CA ARG A 297 -18.85 -5.91 -5.41
C ARG A 297 -17.53 -5.17 -5.19
N ILE A 298 -16.49 -5.42 -6.01
CA ILE A 298 -15.23 -4.64 -5.95
C ILE A 298 -15.47 -3.20 -6.42
N VAL A 299 -16.25 -3.04 -7.49
CA VAL A 299 -16.60 -1.73 -8.05
C VAL A 299 -17.44 -0.92 -7.06
N GLU A 300 -18.39 -1.57 -6.38
CA GLU A 300 -19.23 -0.93 -5.34
C GLU A 300 -18.41 -0.42 -4.15
N VAL A 301 -17.35 -1.13 -3.75
CA VAL A 301 -16.41 -0.64 -2.72
C VAL A 301 -15.74 0.67 -3.16
N VAL A 302 -15.37 0.80 -4.44
CA VAL A 302 -14.77 2.03 -4.98
C VAL A 302 -15.80 3.15 -5.07
N ALA A 303 -16.99 2.85 -5.59
CA ALA A 303 -18.10 3.80 -5.69
C ALA A 303 -18.57 4.33 -4.32
N GLY A 304 -18.50 3.50 -3.29
CA GLY A 304 -18.81 3.88 -1.90
C GLY A 304 -17.75 4.76 -1.22
N ARG A 305 -16.57 4.95 -1.82
CA ARG A 305 -15.53 5.84 -1.26
C ARG A 305 -15.94 7.29 -1.44
N THR A 306 -15.90 8.04 -0.35
CA THR A 306 -16.22 9.47 -0.35
C THR A 306 -15.21 10.32 -1.14
N HIS A 307 -13.98 9.82 -1.33
CA HIS A 307 -12.89 10.54 -1.99
C HIS A 307 -12.04 9.60 -2.86
N GLY A 308 -11.75 10.01 -4.10
CA GLY A 308 -11.01 9.27 -5.11
C GLY A 308 -11.54 9.55 -6.52
N PRO A 309 -10.86 9.10 -7.58
CA PRO A 309 -11.49 9.05 -8.90
C PRO A 309 -12.72 8.13 -8.79
N GLY A 310 -13.86 8.60 -9.27
CA GLY A 310 -15.07 7.77 -9.35
C GLY A 310 -14.87 6.57 -10.26
N VAL A 311 -15.81 5.63 -10.22
CA VAL A 311 -15.81 4.51 -11.17
C VAL A 311 -16.27 5.05 -12.54
N PRO A 312 -15.54 4.76 -13.64
CA PRO A 312 -16.05 4.98 -14.99
C PRO A 312 -17.38 4.28 -15.24
N ALA A 313 -18.09 4.68 -16.30
CA ALA A 313 -19.21 3.87 -16.80
C ALA A 313 -18.70 2.48 -17.20
N LEU A 314 -19.43 1.45 -16.78
CA LEU A 314 -19.21 0.05 -17.12
C LEU A 314 -20.45 -0.49 -17.83
N PRO A 315 -20.31 -1.50 -18.71
CA PRO A 315 -21.47 -2.16 -19.33
C PRO A 315 -22.39 -2.78 -18.29
N ASP A 316 -23.67 -2.94 -18.61
CA ASP A 316 -24.63 -3.58 -17.72
C ASP A 316 -24.19 -5.02 -17.37
N GLY A 317 -24.18 -5.36 -16.09
CA GLY A 317 -23.78 -6.69 -15.60
C GLY A 317 -23.46 -6.79 -14.11
N GLY A 318 -23.28 -8.03 -13.64
CA GLY A 318 -22.78 -8.38 -12.30
C GLY A 318 -21.33 -8.89 -12.30
N GLY A 319 -20.77 -9.20 -13.47
CA GLY A 319 -19.36 -9.51 -13.68
C GLY A 319 -18.88 -8.97 -15.01
N TRP A 320 -17.62 -8.54 -15.08
CA TRP A 320 -17.02 -7.99 -16.30
C TRP A 320 -15.78 -8.76 -16.72
N LEU A 321 -15.55 -8.80 -18.04
CA LEU A 321 -14.25 -9.13 -18.62
C LEU A 321 -13.57 -7.87 -19.16
N PHE A 322 -12.31 -7.67 -18.77
CA PHE A 322 -11.42 -6.67 -19.34
C PHE A 322 -10.44 -7.39 -20.28
N ALA A 323 -10.62 -7.20 -21.58
CA ALA A 323 -9.79 -7.80 -22.62
C ALA A 323 -8.88 -6.73 -23.23
N GLU A 324 -7.58 -6.81 -22.97
CA GLU A 324 -6.60 -5.91 -23.57
C GLU A 324 -5.92 -6.57 -24.76
N PHE A 325 -5.84 -5.84 -25.87
CA PHE A 325 -5.13 -6.22 -27.07
C PHE A 325 -3.96 -5.27 -27.27
N SER A 326 -2.80 -5.80 -27.65
CA SER A 326 -1.60 -5.00 -27.93
C SER A 326 -1.00 -5.35 -29.30
N GLY A 327 -0.23 -4.42 -29.87
CA GLY A 327 0.48 -4.59 -31.13
C GLY A 327 1.14 -3.30 -31.61
N ASP A 328 1.74 -3.34 -32.80
CA ASP A 328 2.47 -2.20 -33.35
C ASP A 328 1.58 -1.21 -34.12
N HIS A 329 0.42 -1.67 -34.61
CA HIS A 329 -0.50 -0.86 -35.41
C HIS A 329 -1.86 -0.70 -34.73
N GLY A 330 -2.22 0.53 -34.37
CA GLY A 330 -3.46 0.83 -33.65
C GLY A 330 -4.74 0.39 -34.37
N ALA A 331 -4.78 0.45 -35.71
CA ALA A 331 -5.94 0.02 -36.49
C ALA A 331 -6.18 -1.50 -36.40
N GLU A 332 -5.11 -2.30 -36.43
CA GLU A 332 -5.19 -3.77 -36.29
C GLU A 332 -5.59 -4.17 -34.87
N VAL A 333 -5.08 -3.46 -33.86
CA VAL A 333 -5.45 -3.65 -32.45
C VAL A 333 -6.94 -3.34 -32.25
N ALA A 334 -7.44 -2.23 -32.79
CA ALA A 334 -8.85 -1.86 -32.71
C ALA A 334 -9.77 -2.85 -33.45
N ALA A 335 -9.36 -3.30 -34.64
CA ALA A 335 -10.13 -4.28 -35.42
C ALA A 335 -10.28 -5.61 -34.67
N ARG A 336 -9.19 -6.13 -34.08
CA ARG A 336 -9.21 -7.35 -33.25
C ARG A 336 -10.14 -7.21 -32.04
N ALA A 337 -10.07 -6.07 -31.34
CA ALA A 337 -10.94 -5.80 -30.21
C ALA A 337 -12.43 -5.80 -30.63
N GLU A 338 -12.77 -5.24 -31.77
CA GLU A 338 -14.14 -5.22 -32.27
C GLU A 338 -14.63 -6.60 -32.76
N GLU A 339 -13.75 -7.41 -33.36
CA GLU A 339 -14.07 -8.80 -33.71
C GLU A 339 -14.31 -9.66 -32.45
N ALA A 340 -13.46 -9.51 -31.43
CA ALA A 340 -13.62 -10.17 -30.14
C ALA A 340 -14.94 -9.75 -29.46
N ARG A 341 -15.31 -8.46 -29.52
CA ARG A 341 -16.58 -7.96 -28.99
C ARG A 341 -17.79 -8.65 -29.62
N ARG A 342 -17.77 -8.90 -30.93
CA ARG A 342 -18.85 -9.62 -31.63
C ARG A 342 -18.93 -11.10 -31.26
N ALA A 343 -17.82 -11.71 -30.91
CA ALA A 343 -17.74 -13.12 -30.50
C ALA A 343 -17.99 -13.34 -28.98
N ALA A 344 -17.99 -12.27 -28.19
CA ALA A 344 -17.97 -12.34 -26.73
C ALA A 344 -19.23 -12.91 -26.06
N GLY A 345 -20.37 -12.91 -26.75
CA GLY A 345 -21.67 -13.27 -26.15
C GLY A 345 -22.07 -12.40 -24.95
N ALA A 346 -21.49 -11.20 -24.82
CA ALA A 346 -21.73 -10.28 -23.71
C ALA A 346 -23.10 -9.60 -23.83
N THR A 347 -23.69 -9.22 -22.70
CA THR A 347 -24.91 -8.40 -22.67
C THR A 347 -24.66 -7.04 -23.32
N GLU A 348 -23.52 -6.45 -22.99
CA GLU A 348 -23.06 -5.17 -23.54
C GLU A 348 -21.53 -5.12 -23.48
N GLY A 349 -20.90 -4.30 -24.33
CA GLY A 349 -19.48 -4.03 -24.22
C GLY A 349 -18.96 -3.05 -25.27
N TRP A 350 -17.83 -2.41 -24.97
CA TRP A 350 -17.19 -1.41 -25.83
C TRP A 350 -15.70 -1.25 -25.52
N VAL A 351 -14.97 -0.68 -26.48
CA VAL A 351 -13.58 -0.25 -26.30
C VAL A 351 -13.57 1.10 -25.58
N VAL A 352 -12.78 1.23 -24.52
CA VAL A 352 -12.68 2.47 -23.73
C VAL A 352 -11.51 3.35 -24.17
N SER A 353 -11.57 4.64 -23.85
CA SER A 353 -10.43 5.55 -24.07
C SER A 353 -9.23 5.18 -23.17
N PRO A 354 -8.00 5.58 -23.54
CA PRO A 354 -6.80 5.29 -22.75
C PRO A 354 -6.88 5.76 -21.28
N ASP A 355 -7.46 6.94 -21.03
CA ASP A 355 -7.62 7.47 -19.68
C ASP A 355 -8.56 6.59 -18.84
N VAL A 356 -9.68 6.15 -19.43
CA VAL A 356 -10.63 5.23 -18.77
C VAL A 356 -9.97 3.87 -18.55
N ALA A 357 -9.22 3.35 -19.52
CA ALA A 357 -8.48 2.11 -19.39
C ALA A 357 -7.51 2.15 -18.20
N ALA A 358 -6.75 3.24 -18.05
CA ALA A 358 -5.84 3.42 -16.92
C ALA A 358 -6.56 3.44 -15.57
N MET A 359 -7.77 4.02 -15.48
CA MET A 359 -8.57 3.99 -14.26
C MET A 359 -9.09 2.59 -13.93
N LEU A 360 -9.57 1.85 -14.94
CA LEU A 360 -10.07 0.49 -14.77
C LEU A 360 -8.95 -0.49 -14.37
N TRP A 361 -7.77 -0.37 -15.01
CA TRP A 361 -6.59 -1.14 -14.63
C TRP A 361 -6.19 -0.89 -13.18
N ARG A 362 -6.22 0.37 -12.73
CA ARG A 362 -5.94 0.71 -11.33
C ARG A 362 -6.93 0.06 -10.36
N ILE A 363 -8.23 0.01 -10.70
CA ILE A 363 -9.23 -0.69 -9.89
C ILE A 363 -8.92 -2.20 -9.83
N ARG A 364 -8.63 -2.82 -10.97
CA ARG A 364 -8.27 -4.25 -11.06
C ARG A 364 -6.99 -4.57 -10.27
N GLU A 365 -5.97 -3.73 -10.35
CA GLU A 365 -4.71 -3.88 -9.62
C GLU A 365 -4.88 -3.74 -8.09
N ASP A 366 -5.70 -2.79 -7.64
CA ASP A 366 -5.97 -2.59 -6.21
C ASP A 366 -6.96 -3.65 -5.64
N GLY A 367 -7.50 -4.54 -6.48
CA GLY A 367 -8.45 -5.61 -6.14
C GLY A 367 -8.10 -6.42 -4.89
N ALA A 368 -6.82 -6.75 -4.69
CA ALA A 368 -6.35 -7.51 -3.52
C ALA A 368 -6.59 -6.81 -2.18
N GLY A 369 -6.67 -5.47 -2.16
CA GLY A 369 -7.03 -4.69 -0.98
C GLY A 369 -8.48 -4.20 -0.98
N LEU A 370 -9.16 -4.20 -2.13
CA LEU A 370 -10.57 -3.83 -2.26
C LEU A 370 -11.52 -5.00 -1.93
N ALA A 371 -11.24 -6.20 -2.43
CA ALA A 371 -12.07 -7.40 -2.21
C ALA A 371 -12.29 -7.72 -0.71
N PRO A 372 -11.30 -7.59 0.20
CA PRO A 372 -11.55 -7.76 1.64
C PRO A 372 -12.59 -6.81 2.23
N ARG A 373 -12.85 -5.67 1.58
CA ARG A 373 -13.78 -4.63 2.05
C ARG A 373 -15.18 -4.78 1.47
N ALA A 374 -15.39 -5.74 0.59
CA ALA A 374 -16.67 -6.01 -0.07
C ALA A 374 -17.57 -6.97 0.74
N THR A 375 -17.05 -7.54 1.84
CA THR A 375 -17.78 -8.43 2.76
C THR A 375 -17.73 -7.91 4.19
N ASP A 376 -18.68 -8.32 5.03
CA ASP A 376 -18.69 -8.09 6.47
C ASP A 376 -19.10 -9.41 7.19
N PRO A 377 -18.20 -10.09 7.91
CA PRO A 377 -16.82 -9.69 8.23
C PRO A 377 -15.89 -9.59 7.01
N ALA A 378 -14.79 -8.85 7.18
CA ALA A 378 -13.86 -8.58 6.09
C ALA A 378 -13.21 -9.86 5.55
N GLY A 379 -13.19 -9.98 4.21
CA GLY A 379 -12.65 -11.14 3.51
C GLY A 379 -11.14 -11.35 3.74
N GLN A 380 -10.75 -12.61 3.89
CA GLN A 380 -9.42 -13.08 4.25
C GLN A 380 -8.73 -13.79 3.07
N SER A 381 -7.39 -13.93 3.17
CA SER A 381 -6.60 -14.88 2.36
C SER A 381 -6.84 -16.33 2.79
N GLY A 382 -6.21 -17.29 2.11
CA GLY A 382 -6.25 -18.72 2.38
C GLY A 382 -6.31 -19.54 1.09
N TRP A 383 -7.39 -19.38 0.33
CA TRP A 383 -7.72 -20.22 -0.83
C TRP A 383 -7.57 -19.51 -2.19
N GLU A 384 -7.38 -18.18 -2.21
CA GLU A 384 -7.19 -17.43 -3.45
C GLU A 384 -6.12 -18.07 -4.32
N ASP A 385 -6.16 -17.87 -5.64
CA ASP A 385 -5.15 -18.31 -6.60
C ASP A 385 -5.36 -19.68 -7.27
N ALA A 386 -6.46 -20.37 -6.99
CA ALA A 386 -6.76 -21.62 -7.68
C ALA A 386 -6.83 -21.41 -9.21
N ALA A 387 -6.27 -22.34 -9.98
CA ALA A 387 -6.32 -22.31 -11.43
C ALA A 387 -6.85 -23.63 -12.00
N VAL A 388 -7.71 -23.54 -13.01
CA VAL A 388 -8.21 -24.69 -13.80
C VAL A 388 -7.98 -24.41 -15.28
N PRO A 389 -7.96 -25.42 -16.16
CA PRO A 389 -7.94 -25.16 -17.60
C PRO A 389 -9.05 -24.18 -18.01
N PRO A 390 -8.79 -23.15 -18.85
CA PRO A 390 -9.77 -22.08 -19.11
C PRO A 390 -11.15 -22.54 -19.59
N HIS A 391 -11.22 -23.65 -20.33
CA HIS A 391 -12.49 -24.23 -20.82
C HIS A 391 -13.35 -24.85 -19.71
N HIS A 392 -12.81 -25.02 -18.50
CA HIS A 392 -13.53 -25.49 -17.33
C HIS A 392 -13.89 -24.38 -16.34
N LEU A 393 -13.41 -23.15 -16.54
CA LEU A 393 -13.48 -22.08 -15.55
C LEU A 393 -14.91 -21.76 -15.12
N GLY A 394 -15.86 -21.63 -16.06
CA GLY A 394 -17.25 -21.33 -15.75
C GLY A 394 -17.93 -22.42 -14.91
N SER A 395 -17.72 -23.69 -15.26
CA SER A 395 -18.23 -24.84 -14.48
C SER A 395 -17.63 -24.90 -13.09
N TYR A 396 -16.31 -24.71 -12.98
CA TYR A 396 -15.61 -24.64 -11.70
C TYR A 396 -16.18 -23.53 -10.81
N LEU A 397 -16.38 -22.32 -11.33
CA LEU A 397 -16.91 -21.20 -10.54
C LEU A 397 -18.32 -21.46 -9.99
N ARG A 398 -19.19 -22.14 -10.75
CA ARG A 398 -20.54 -22.51 -10.26
C ARG A 398 -20.48 -23.52 -9.11
N GLU A 399 -19.67 -24.58 -9.23
CA GLU A 399 -19.48 -25.54 -8.15
C GLU A 399 -18.78 -24.93 -6.94
N PHE A 400 -17.83 -24.02 -7.18
CA PHE A 400 -17.12 -23.33 -6.11
C PHE A 400 -18.03 -22.38 -5.34
N ASN A 401 -18.94 -21.68 -6.01
CA ASN A 401 -19.98 -20.89 -5.36
C ASN A 401 -20.91 -21.78 -4.52
N ALA A 402 -21.35 -22.93 -5.06
CA ALA A 402 -22.17 -23.88 -4.30
C ALA A 402 -21.45 -24.42 -3.05
N LEU A 403 -20.13 -24.65 -3.13
CA LEU A 403 -19.31 -25.04 -1.98
C LEU A 403 -19.24 -23.91 -0.94
N MET A 404 -19.09 -22.65 -1.35
CA MET A 404 -19.14 -21.52 -0.42
C MET A 404 -20.51 -21.43 0.27
N ASP A 405 -21.61 -21.64 -0.46
CA ASP A 405 -22.96 -21.63 0.09
C ASP A 405 -23.17 -22.73 1.15
N GLU A 406 -22.63 -23.94 0.91
CA GLU A 406 -22.66 -25.07 1.85
C GLU A 406 -21.97 -24.73 3.18
N PHE A 407 -20.86 -23.99 3.12
CA PHE A 407 -20.11 -23.55 4.30
C PHE A 407 -20.61 -22.20 4.86
N HIS A 408 -21.65 -21.60 4.26
CA HIS A 408 -22.18 -20.28 4.61
C HIS A 408 -21.13 -19.16 4.56
N LEU A 409 -20.25 -19.23 3.54
CA LEU A 409 -19.19 -18.27 3.30
C LEU A 409 -19.53 -17.39 2.10
N THR A 410 -19.09 -16.14 2.11
CA THR A 410 -19.16 -15.22 0.99
C THR A 410 -17.76 -14.90 0.48
N GLY A 411 -17.56 -15.10 -0.83
CA GLY A 411 -16.33 -14.72 -1.51
C GLY A 411 -16.56 -13.77 -2.67
N VAL A 412 -15.58 -12.90 -2.93
CA VAL A 412 -15.58 -11.94 -4.06
C VAL A 412 -14.48 -12.30 -5.07
N PRO A 413 -14.83 -12.99 -6.18
CA PRO A 413 -13.84 -13.43 -7.15
C PRO A 413 -13.41 -12.30 -8.10
N TYR A 414 -12.17 -12.36 -8.56
CA TYR A 414 -11.57 -11.53 -9.59
C TYR A 414 -10.32 -12.28 -10.10
N GLY A 415 -9.73 -11.95 -11.24
CA GLY A 415 -8.48 -12.65 -11.62
C GLY A 415 -8.23 -12.80 -13.10
N HIS A 416 -7.22 -13.61 -13.41
CA HIS A 416 -6.70 -13.87 -14.75
C HIS A 416 -7.54 -14.95 -15.44
N PHE A 417 -8.75 -14.57 -15.85
CA PHE A 417 -9.74 -15.49 -16.40
C PHE A 417 -9.26 -16.17 -17.69
N GLY A 418 -8.52 -15.45 -18.55
CA GLY A 418 -7.93 -16.06 -19.75
C GLY A 418 -6.93 -17.18 -19.48
N ASP A 419 -6.29 -17.14 -18.31
CA ASP A 419 -5.35 -18.16 -17.83
C ASP A 419 -6.05 -19.21 -16.94
N GLY A 420 -7.36 -19.07 -16.70
CA GLY A 420 -8.13 -19.94 -15.83
C GLY A 420 -7.82 -19.79 -14.34
N CYS A 421 -7.18 -18.69 -13.91
CA CYS A 421 -6.76 -18.44 -12.53
C CYS A 421 -7.66 -17.42 -11.84
N VAL A 422 -8.12 -17.76 -10.62
CA VAL A 422 -9.11 -16.98 -9.85
C VAL A 422 -8.54 -16.58 -8.50
N HIS A 423 -8.62 -15.28 -8.22
CA HIS A 423 -8.37 -14.68 -6.92
C HIS A 423 -9.69 -14.47 -6.19
N ILE A 424 -9.72 -14.71 -4.89
CA ILE A 424 -10.92 -14.51 -4.08
C ILE A 424 -10.56 -14.08 -2.66
N ARG A 425 -11.42 -13.32 -1.99
CA ARG A 425 -11.31 -13.05 -0.55
C ARG A 425 -12.58 -13.57 0.11
N ILE A 426 -12.42 -14.43 1.10
CA ILE A 426 -13.51 -15.18 1.74
C ILE A 426 -13.63 -14.74 3.19
N ASP A 427 -14.84 -14.47 3.67
CA ASP A 427 -15.18 -13.94 4.98
C ASP A 427 -15.03 -14.94 6.16
N PHE A 428 -13.93 -15.69 6.19
CA PHE A 428 -13.62 -16.63 7.27
C PHE A 428 -13.63 -15.95 8.66
N THR A 429 -14.39 -16.51 9.58
CA THR A 429 -14.50 -16.08 10.99
C THR A 429 -13.43 -16.74 11.86
N LEU A 430 -12.15 -16.54 11.52
CA LEU A 430 -11.01 -17.25 12.15
C LEU A 430 -10.91 -17.08 13.68
N ASN A 431 -11.49 -16.02 14.24
CA ASN A 431 -11.54 -15.75 15.68
C ASN A 431 -12.71 -16.44 16.41
N HIS A 432 -13.63 -17.08 15.68
CA HIS A 432 -14.70 -17.90 16.25
C HIS A 432 -14.13 -19.26 16.71
N PRO A 433 -14.69 -19.89 17.77
CA PRO A 433 -14.16 -21.15 18.29
C PRO A 433 -13.99 -22.30 17.27
N ASP A 434 -14.86 -22.38 16.26
CA ASP A 434 -14.79 -23.37 15.17
C ASP A 434 -14.16 -22.79 13.88
N GLY A 435 -13.80 -21.50 13.85
CA GLY A 435 -13.36 -20.82 12.63
C GLY A 435 -12.13 -21.47 11.99
N ARG A 436 -11.26 -22.07 12.82
CA ARG A 436 -10.09 -22.83 12.38
C ARG A 436 -10.45 -24.17 11.73
N SER A 437 -11.44 -24.90 12.26
CA SER A 437 -11.88 -26.17 11.66
C SER A 437 -12.64 -25.92 10.36
N VAL A 438 -13.55 -24.95 10.34
CA VAL A 438 -14.28 -24.52 9.13
C VAL A 438 -13.30 -24.11 8.03
N PHE A 439 -12.28 -23.32 8.36
CA PHE A 439 -11.23 -22.94 7.41
C PHE A 439 -10.53 -24.18 6.82
N ARG A 440 -10.08 -25.13 7.65
CA ARG A 440 -9.43 -26.36 7.15
C ARG A 440 -10.36 -27.16 6.23
N GLU A 441 -11.58 -27.41 6.69
CA GLU A 441 -12.53 -28.27 5.98
C GLU A 441 -12.84 -27.67 4.62
N PHE A 442 -13.15 -26.37 4.56
CA PHE A 442 -13.39 -25.66 3.32
C PHE A 442 -12.18 -25.73 2.36
N LEU A 443 -10.96 -25.41 2.84
CA LEU A 443 -9.76 -25.46 1.98
C LEU A 443 -9.50 -26.87 1.43
N THR A 444 -9.80 -27.90 2.22
CA THR A 444 -9.64 -29.30 1.80
C THR A 444 -10.66 -29.67 0.72
N GLU A 445 -11.94 -29.32 0.90
CA GLU A 445 -12.97 -29.57 -0.13
C GLU A 445 -12.72 -28.76 -1.40
N ALA A 446 -12.30 -27.50 -1.26
CA ALA A 446 -11.96 -26.65 -2.39
C ALA A 446 -10.76 -27.21 -3.18
N ALA A 447 -9.77 -27.77 -2.48
CA ALA A 447 -8.65 -28.50 -3.11
C ALA A 447 -9.10 -29.73 -3.88
N ARG A 448 -10.01 -30.54 -3.33
CA ARG A 448 -10.58 -31.68 -4.06
C ARG A 448 -11.35 -31.21 -5.29
N LEU A 449 -12.11 -30.12 -5.18
CA LEU A 449 -12.86 -29.54 -6.31
C LEU A 449 -11.92 -29.14 -7.44
N VAL A 450 -10.86 -28.38 -7.16
CA VAL A 450 -9.87 -27.98 -8.19
C VAL A 450 -9.18 -29.18 -8.82
N ALA A 451 -8.79 -30.17 -8.02
CA ALA A 451 -8.16 -31.39 -8.52
C ALA A 451 -9.07 -32.18 -9.47
N ARG A 452 -10.40 -32.25 -9.22
CA ARG A 452 -11.37 -32.89 -10.14
C ARG A 452 -11.39 -32.24 -11.52
N TYR A 453 -11.16 -30.94 -11.59
CA TYR A 453 -11.06 -30.17 -12.84
C TYR A 453 -9.66 -30.22 -13.48
N GLY A 454 -8.74 -31.03 -12.95
CA GLY A 454 -7.35 -31.11 -13.42
C GLY A 454 -6.54 -29.84 -13.13
N GLY A 455 -6.99 -29.03 -12.18
CA GLY A 455 -6.39 -27.73 -11.85
C GLY A 455 -5.18 -27.79 -10.92
N SER A 456 -4.78 -26.60 -10.47
CA SER A 456 -3.63 -26.31 -9.62
C SER A 456 -4.09 -25.50 -8.40
N MET A 457 -3.55 -25.81 -7.22
CA MET A 457 -3.92 -25.11 -5.97
C MET A 457 -3.49 -23.64 -6.01
N SER A 458 -2.36 -23.36 -6.67
CA SER A 458 -1.81 -22.03 -6.95
C SER A 458 -1.52 -21.87 -8.44
N GLY A 459 -1.89 -20.72 -8.99
CA GLY A 459 -1.61 -20.29 -10.37
C GLY A 459 -0.54 -19.19 -10.49
N GLU A 460 -0.18 -18.48 -9.41
CA GLU A 460 0.89 -17.45 -9.41
C GLU A 460 1.45 -17.04 -8.03
N HIS A 461 0.74 -17.29 -6.93
CA HIS A 461 1.10 -16.77 -5.61
C HIS A 461 2.09 -17.65 -4.84
N GLY A 462 2.42 -18.84 -5.36
CA GLY A 462 3.15 -19.89 -4.67
C GLY A 462 2.23 -20.75 -3.79
N ASP A 463 2.66 -21.95 -3.45
CA ASP A 463 1.92 -22.81 -2.53
C ASP A 463 2.06 -22.35 -1.09
N GLY A 464 3.30 -22.04 -0.68
CA GLY A 464 3.63 -21.61 0.68
C GLY A 464 3.00 -22.47 1.78
N ARG A 465 2.73 -21.87 2.93
CA ARG A 465 2.00 -22.54 4.02
C ARG A 465 0.50 -22.69 3.70
N ALA A 466 -0.02 -21.87 2.79
CA ALA A 466 -1.42 -21.87 2.38
C ALA A 466 -1.87 -23.18 1.72
N ARG A 467 -1.03 -23.76 0.85
CA ARG A 467 -1.45 -24.82 -0.08
C ARG A 467 -0.56 -26.03 -0.08
N SER A 468 0.65 -25.98 0.51
CA SER A 468 1.59 -27.11 0.43
C SER A 468 1.06 -28.41 1.05
N GLU A 469 0.26 -28.33 2.13
CA GLU A 469 -0.39 -29.52 2.73
C GLU A 469 -1.45 -30.13 1.79
N LEU A 470 -1.98 -29.36 0.83
CA LEU A 470 -3.05 -29.76 -0.08
C LEU A 470 -2.52 -30.44 -1.35
N LEU A 471 -1.22 -30.36 -1.64
CA LEU A 471 -0.60 -30.92 -2.85
C LEU A 471 -0.87 -32.43 -3.07
N PRO A 472 -0.93 -33.30 -2.03
CA PRO A 472 -1.27 -34.71 -2.22
C PRO A 472 -2.70 -34.97 -2.75
N LEU A 473 -3.57 -33.95 -2.78
CA LEU A 473 -4.90 -34.07 -3.40
C LEU A 473 -4.86 -33.86 -4.92
N MET A 474 -3.77 -33.28 -5.44
CA MET A 474 -3.54 -33.01 -6.87
C MET A 474 -2.52 -33.97 -7.50
N TYR A 475 -1.48 -34.31 -6.75
CA TYR A 475 -0.34 -35.10 -7.24
C TYR A 475 -0.37 -36.52 -6.70
N SER A 476 0.15 -37.47 -7.49
CA SER A 476 0.34 -38.84 -7.00
C SER A 476 1.39 -38.91 -5.89
N PRO A 477 1.37 -39.95 -5.04
CA PRO A 477 2.41 -40.16 -4.03
C PRO A 477 3.83 -40.14 -4.61
N ALA A 478 4.02 -40.71 -5.82
CA ALA A 478 5.32 -40.72 -6.49
C ALA A 478 5.77 -39.31 -6.93
N ALA A 479 4.84 -38.44 -7.33
CA ALA A 479 5.15 -37.04 -7.62
C ALA A 479 5.53 -36.28 -6.35
N ILE A 480 4.81 -36.47 -5.24
CA ILE A 480 5.16 -35.87 -3.94
C ILE A 480 6.55 -36.33 -3.45
N GLU A 481 6.86 -37.63 -3.56
CA GLU A 481 8.20 -38.15 -3.28
C GLU A 481 9.27 -37.54 -4.16
N THR A 482 8.98 -37.32 -5.45
CA THR A 482 9.90 -36.70 -6.40
C THR A 482 10.19 -35.25 -6.02
N LEU A 483 9.17 -34.46 -5.65
CA LEU A 483 9.35 -33.10 -5.13
C LEU A 483 10.26 -33.11 -3.88
N ALA A 484 9.99 -33.99 -2.92
CA ALA A 484 10.80 -34.12 -1.70
C ALA A 484 12.26 -34.52 -2.00
N ALA A 485 12.47 -35.42 -2.96
CA ALA A 485 13.80 -35.85 -3.39
C ALA A 485 14.58 -34.72 -4.06
N VAL A 486 13.93 -33.91 -4.91
CA VAL A 486 14.56 -32.73 -5.53
C VAL A 486 15.00 -31.74 -4.45
N LYS A 487 14.14 -31.42 -3.48
CA LYS A 487 14.52 -30.60 -2.33
C LYS A 487 15.75 -31.16 -1.60
N GLY A 488 15.78 -32.47 -1.34
CA GLY A 488 16.90 -33.13 -0.66
C GLY A 488 18.22 -33.15 -1.44
N ILE A 489 18.19 -32.87 -2.75
CA ILE A 489 19.40 -32.66 -3.57
C ILE A 489 20.00 -31.28 -3.29
N PHE A 490 19.16 -30.25 -3.25
CA PHE A 490 19.58 -28.86 -3.05
C PHE A 490 19.81 -28.48 -1.58
N ASP A 491 19.05 -29.06 -0.66
CA ASP A 491 19.05 -28.73 0.76
C ASP A 491 18.77 -29.98 1.61
N PRO A 492 19.79 -30.84 1.81
CA PRO A 492 19.65 -32.11 2.53
C PRO A 492 19.31 -31.94 4.02
N ASP A 493 19.70 -30.82 4.63
CA ASP A 493 19.49 -30.52 6.05
C ASP A 493 18.17 -29.78 6.32
N ASP A 494 17.37 -29.52 5.27
CA ASP A 494 16.08 -28.82 5.31
C ASP A 494 16.12 -27.43 5.98
N LEU A 495 17.20 -26.68 5.73
CA LEU A 495 17.42 -25.36 6.31
C LEU A 495 16.73 -24.23 5.52
N LEU A 496 16.54 -24.39 4.21
CA LEU A 496 16.01 -23.36 3.34
C LEU A 496 14.46 -23.41 3.29
N ASN A 497 13.83 -22.45 3.94
CA ASN A 497 12.38 -22.26 4.02
C ASN A 497 11.57 -23.54 4.37
N PRO A 498 11.89 -24.22 5.49
CA PRO A 498 11.25 -25.48 5.85
C PRO A 498 9.74 -25.35 6.08
N GLY A 499 9.02 -26.43 5.73
CA GLY A 499 7.56 -26.51 5.85
C GLY A 499 6.80 -25.87 4.68
N VAL A 500 7.48 -25.56 3.58
CA VAL A 500 6.93 -25.02 2.32
C VAL A 500 7.24 -25.99 1.17
N ILE A 501 6.24 -26.22 0.31
CA ILE A 501 6.14 -27.18 -0.80
C ILE A 501 6.29 -28.65 -0.37
N VAL A 502 7.37 -28.99 0.31
CA VAL A 502 7.68 -30.34 0.77
C VAL A 502 7.77 -30.40 2.29
N ARG A 503 7.44 -31.56 2.86
CA ARG A 503 7.31 -31.75 4.32
C ARG A 503 6.51 -30.58 4.95
N PRO A 504 5.30 -30.28 4.43
CA PRO A 504 4.62 -29.04 4.74
C PRO A 504 4.24 -28.95 6.22
N ARG A 505 4.26 -27.73 6.76
CA ARG A 505 3.52 -27.46 8.00
C ARG A 505 2.03 -27.58 7.73
N GLN A 506 1.28 -27.91 8.78
CA GLN A 506 -0.18 -27.91 8.71
C GLN A 506 -0.69 -26.51 8.32
N LEU A 507 -1.61 -26.45 7.36
CA LEU A 507 -2.10 -25.24 6.72
C LEU A 507 -2.78 -24.26 7.67
N ASP A 508 -3.12 -24.70 8.89
CA ASP A 508 -3.80 -23.87 9.89
C ASP A 508 -2.98 -23.68 11.18
N ALA A 509 -1.76 -24.19 11.25
CA ALA A 509 -0.95 -24.19 12.47
C ALA A 509 -0.59 -22.78 12.94
N ASP A 510 -0.31 -21.90 11.99
CA ASP A 510 0.27 -20.58 12.23
C ASP A 510 -0.70 -19.42 11.87
N LEU A 511 -2.02 -19.65 11.93
CA LEU A 511 -3.02 -18.61 11.58
C LEU A 511 -3.00 -17.44 12.59
N ARG A 512 -2.83 -16.22 12.10
CA ARG A 512 -2.69 -14.99 12.91
C ARG A 512 -3.94 -14.67 13.74
N ALA A 513 -5.11 -14.67 13.10
CA ALA A 513 -6.33 -14.10 13.67
C ALA A 513 -7.04 -15.01 14.69
N ALA A 514 -6.71 -16.30 14.73
CA ALA A 514 -7.36 -17.29 15.59
C ALA A 514 -7.10 -17.09 17.09
N SER A 515 -6.20 -16.18 17.47
CA SER A 515 -5.78 -16.00 18.87
C SER A 515 -5.78 -14.56 19.36
N VAL A 516 -6.32 -13.61 18.57
CA VAL A 516 -6.28 -12.18 18.93
C VAL A 516 -7.51 -11.79 19.77
N PRO A 517 -7.33 -11.34 21.02
CA PRO A 517 -8.47 -10.90 21.84
C PRO A 517 -9.05 -9.57 21.34
N PRO A 518 -10.37 -9.34 21.50
CA PRO A 518 -10.99 -8.06 21.17
C PRO A 518 -10.50 -6.95 22.11
N MET A 519 -10.24 -5.76 21.56
CA MET A 519 -9.78 -4.58 22.28
C MET A 519 -10.82 -3.45 22.17
N ARG A 520 -11.82 -3.46 23.05
CA ARG A 520 -12.99 -2.56 22.97
C ARG A 520 -13.13 -1.56 24.13
N THR A 521 -12.35 -1.73 25.20
CA THR A 521 -12.52 -0.97 26.44
C THR A 521 -11.50 0.17 26.56
N GLY A 522 -11.95 1.30 27.12
CA GLY A 522 -11.06 2.42 27.46
C GLY A 522 -10.45 3.20 26.27
N LEU A 523 -10.88 2.91 25.04
CA LEU A 523 -10.39 3.55 23.81
C LEU A 523 -10.74 5.04 23.75
N GLY A 524 -9.88 5.82 23.11
CA GLY A 524 -10.11 7.24 22.82
C GLY A 524 -11.03 7.44 21.62
N PHE A 525 -10.76 6.75 20.52
CA PHE A 525 -11.60 6.71 19.32
C PHE A 525 -12.68 5.63 19.39
N ARG A 526 -13.73 5.79 18.59
CA ARG A 526 -14.87 4.86 18.54
C ARG A 526 -14.70 3.69 17.59
N TYR A 527 -13.85 3.78 16.57
CA TYR A 527 -13.65 2.73 15.56
C TYR A 527 -14.98 2.16 15.03
N HIS A 528 -15.92 3.04 14.66
CA HIS A 528 -17.29 2.63 14.32
C HIS A 528 -17.35 1.68 13.11
N ARG A 529 -16.40 1.81 12.18
CA ARG A 529 -16.23 0.96 11.00
C ARG A 529 -15.52 -0.37 11.29
N ASP A 530 -15.17 -0.64 12.55
CA ASP A 530 -14.48 -1.83 13.04
C ASP A 530 -15.18 -2.39 14.29
N HIS A 531 -16.50 -2.17 14.39
CA HIS A 531 -17.35 -2.64 15.49
C HIS A 531 -16.88 -2.20 16.89
N GLY A 532 -16.20 -1.04 16.98
CA GLY A 532 -15.66 -0.54 18.24
C GLY A 532 -14.40 -1.24 18.73
N ASP A 533 -13.72 -1.98 17.85
CA ASP A 533 -12.62 -2.87 18.21
C ASP A 533 -11.30 -2.43 17.57
N PHE A 534 -10.33 -2.06 18.42
CA PHE A 534 -9.01 -1.68 17.96
C PHE A 534 -8.26 -2.87 17.33
N SER A 535 -8.50 -4.10 17.80
CA SER A 535 -7.83 -5.28 17.24
C SER A 535 -8.29 -5.54 15.80
N VAL A 536 -9.57 -5.35 15.50
CA VAL A 536 -10.11 -5.41 14.13
C VAL A 536 -9.54 -4.27 13.28
N ALA A 537 -9.49 -3.05 13.82
CA ALA A 537 -8.99 -1.88 13.09
C ALA A 537 -7.53 -2.05 12.62
N VAL A 538 -6.62 -2.54 13.48
CA VAL A 538 -5.22 -2.76 13.08
C VAL A 538 -5.04 -3.92 12.10
N HIS A 539 -5.96 -4.88 12.09
CA HIS A 539 -5.97 -6.01 11.16
C HIS A 539 -6.53 -5.68 9.78
N ARG A 540 -7.06 -4.46 9.55
CA ARG A 540 -7.26 -3.94 8.19
C ARG A 540 -6.01 -3.97 7.34
N CYS A 541 -4.82 -3.88 7.95
CA CYS A 541 -3.59 -4.07 7.23
C CYS A 541 -3.37 -5.56 6.92
N THR A 542 -3.80 -5.98 5.72
CA THR A 542 -3.58 -7.35 5.22
C THR A 542 -2.13 -7.63 4.86
N GLY A 543 -1.33 -6.59 4.57
CA GLY A 543 0.09 -6.71 4.24
C GLY A 543 0.46 -6.47 2.78
N VAL A 544 -0.50 -6.05 1.94
CA VAL A 544 -0.33 -5.71 0.51
C VAL A 544 0.89 -4.83 0.23
N GLY A 545 1.29 -3.97 1.17
CA GLY A 545 2.57 -3.28 1.10
C GLY A 545 2.60 -2.10 0.13
N LYS A 546 1.46 -1.53 -0.28
CA LYS A 546 1.39 -0.30 -1.10
C LYS A 546 2.16 0.86 -0.45
N CYS A 547 2.26 0.90 0.88
CA CYS A 547 3.06 1.88 1.62
C CYS A 547 4.59 1.77 1.39
N ARG A 548 5.05 0.71 0.72
CA ARG A 548 6.46 0.51 0.34
C ARG A 548 6.75 0.93 -1.11
N ALA A 549 5.75 1.38 -1.86
CA ALA A 549 5.98 1.85 -3.23
C ALA A 549 6.97 3.01 -3.24
N THR A 550 8.02 2.86 -4.04
CA THR A 550 9.18 3.74 -4.12
C THR A 550 8.96 4.91 -5.10
N GLY A 551 8.07 4.72 -6.07
CA GLY A 551 7.60 5.74 -7.02
C GLY A 551 6.08 5.94 -6.99
N GLY A 552 5.59 6.78 -7.91
CA GLY A 552 4.16 7.06 -8.14
C GLY A 552 3.67 8.40 -7.59
N THR A 553 2.43 8.76 -7.95
CA THR A 553 1.84 10.10 -7.71
C THR A 553 1.25 10.30 -6.31
N GLY A 554 1.14 9.23 -5.51
CA GLY A 554 0.60 9.26 -4.14
C GLY A 554 1.58 9.78 -3.10
N VAL A 555 1.08 10.07 -1.89
CA VAL A 555 1.87 10.57 -0.75
C VAL A 555 2.24 9.45 0.23
N MET A 556 1.51 8.33 0.24
CA MET A 556 1.76 7.21 1.14
C MET A 556 3.00 6.40 0.71
N CYS A 557 3.95 6.08 1.60
CA CYS A 557 4.21 6.53 2.96
C CYS A 557 5.52 7.35 2.95
N PRO A 558 5.51 8.64 3.31
CA PRO A 558 6.64 9.51 3.02
C PRO A 558 7.89 9.16 3.85
N SER A 559 7.71 8.68 5.09
CA SER A 559 8.84 8.25 5.91
C SER A 559 9.51 6.99 5.37
N PHE A 560 8.76 5.97 4.93
CA PHE A 560 9.36 4.82 4.25
C PHE A 560 10.12 5.22 2.98
N ARG A 561 9.57 6.10 2.14
CA ARG A 561 10.25 6.50 0.89
C ARG A 561 11.62 7.14 1.17
N ALA A 562 11.72 7.89 2.26
CA ALA A 562 12.95 8.54 2.68
C ALA A 562 13.92 7.62 3.44
N THR A 563 13.45 6.70 4.29
CA THR A 563 14.33 5.85 5.12
C THR A 563 14.60 4.46 4.52
N ARG A 564 13.71 3.97 3.67
CA ARG A 564 13.64 2.59 3.14
C ARG A 564 13.62 1.51 4.24
N ASP A 565 13.30 1.86 5.48
CA ASP A 565 13.20 0.92 6.60
C ASP A 565 11.74 0.50 6.82
N GLU A 566 11.49 -0.81 6.95
CA GLU A 566 10.13 -1.34 7.10
C GLU A 566 9.38 -0.77 8.30
N LYS A 567 10.08 -0.45 9.39
CA LYS A 567 9.50 0.18 10.58
C LYS A 567 8.76 1.49 10.26
N ASP A 568 9.22 2.17 9.21
CA ASP A 568 8.72 3.47 8.79
C ASP A 568 7.65 3.38 7.70
N SER A 569 7.22 2.17 7.34
CA SER A 569 6.07 1.94 6.47
C SER A 569 4.77 1.85 7.28
N THR A 570 3.63 2.05 6.65
CA THR A 570 2.32 1.81 7.30
C THR A 570 2.19 0.35 7.73
N ARG A 571 2.71 -0.59 6.92
CA ARG A 571 2.66 -2.02 7.19
C ARG A 571 3.51 -2.39 8.41
N GLY A 572 4.75 -1.94 8.50
CA GLY A 572 5.62 -2.23 9.66
C GLY A 572 5.01 -1.74 10.97
N ARG A 573 4.47 -0.51 10.98
CA ARG A 573 3.71 0.04 12.13
C ARG A 573 2.50 -0.81 12.48
N ALA A 574 1.72 -1.21 11.48
CA ALA A 574 0.56 -2.07 11.70
C ALA A 574 0.98 -3.42 12.28
N ARG A 575 2.08 -4.03 11.84
CA ARG A 575 2.58 -5.29 12.40
C ARG A 575 2.94 -5.17 13.89
N VAL A 576 3.63 -4.09 14.28
CA VAL A 576 3.92 -3.84 15.71
C VAL A 576 2.64 -3.64 16.52
N LEU A 577 1.64 -2.93 15.98
CA LEU A 577 0.34 -2.76 16.64
C LEU A 577 -0.52 -4.03 16.66
N GLN A 578 -0.38 -4.92 15.67
CA GLN A 578 -1.00 -6.24 15.67
C GLN A 578 -0.37 -7.13 16.74
N GLU A 579 0.96 -7.08 16.91
CA GLU A 579 1.63 -7.77 18.02
C GLU A 579 1.23 -7.21 19.38
N LEU A 580 1.00 -5.89 19.49
CA LEU A 580 0.42 -5.27 20.68
C LEU A 580 -0.99 -5.82 20.97
N ALA A 581 -1.82 -5.97 19.94
CA ALA A 581 -3.16 -6.52 20.08
C ALA A 581 -3.16 -8.01 20.43
N ASN A 582 -2.20 -8.77 19.90
CA ASN A 582 -1.99 -10.17 20.24
C ASN A 582 -1.45 -10.35 21.68
N GLY A 583 -0.62 -9.40 22.15
CA GLY A 583 -0.10 -9.40 23.52
C GLY A 583 1.01 -10.42 23.78
N THR A 584 1.69 -10.90 22.74
CA THR A 584 2.79 -11.87 22.88
C THR A 584 4.16 -11.20 22.78
N LEU A 585 4.57 -10.77 21.57
CA LEU A 585 5.89 -10.19 21.33
C LEU A 585 6.00 -8.72 21.79
N VAL A 586 4.91 -7.97 21.70
CA VAL A 586 4.80 -6.58 22.13
C VAL A 586 3.68 -6.50 23.17
N GLN A 587 4.00 -6.10 24.40
CA GLN A 587 3.06 -6.18 25.51
C GLN A 587 2.74 -4.81 26.10
N GLY A 588 1.48 -4.43 25.96
CA GLY A 588 0.92 -3.20 26.52
C GLY A 588 1.31 -1.92 25.78
N TRP A 589 0.46 -0.90 25.89
CA TRP A 589 0.61 0.40 25.21
C TRP A 589 1.91 1.16 25.55
N GLN A 590 2.63 0.71 26.58
CA GLN A 590 3.85 1.33 27.08
C GLN A 590 5.12 0.73 26.48
N ALA A 591 4.98 -0.35 25.71
CA ALA A 591 6.07 -1.00 25.02
C ALA A 591 6.87 0.02 24.17
N PRO A 592 8.21 0.07 24.30
CA PRO A 592 9.04 1.00 23.52
C PRO A 592 8.88 0.79 22.01
N GLU A 593 8.65 -0.44 21.57
CA GLU A 593 8.44 -0.83 20.17
C GLU A 593 7.28 -0.06 19.52
N VAL A 594 6.21 0.18 20.29
CA VAL A 594 5.02 0.93 19.83
C VAL A 594 5.39 2.38 19.55
N LEU A 595 6.13 3.03 20.45
CA LEU A 595 6.59 4.40 20.18
C LEU A 595 7.58 4.44 19.03
N GLU A 596 8.56 3.55 19.04
CA GLU A 596 9.67 3.56 18.07
C GLU A 596 9.17 3.36 16.62
N SER A 597 8.11 2.58 16.43
CA SER A 597 7.46 2.40 15.12
C SER A 597 6.60 3.62 14.71
N LEU A 598 5.90 4.24 15.66
CA LEU A 598 4.99 5.36 15.40
C LEU A 598 5.67 6.73 15.36
N ASP A 599 6.90 6.84 15.84
CA ASP A 599 7.64 8.10 15.97
C ASP A 599 7.67 8.88 14.66
N LEU A 600 8.17 8.23 13.59
CA LEU A 600 8.30 8.80 12.26
C LEU A 600 7.01 8.75 11.41
N CYS A 601 5.86 8.47 12.04
CA CYS A 601 4.56 8.65 11.40
C CYS A 601 4.14 10.13 11.46
N LEU A 602 3.92 10.72 10.29
CA LEU A 602 3.55 12.12 10.12
C LEU A 602 2.10 12.47 10.52
N SER A 603 1.26 11.47 10.82
CA SER A 603 -0.20 11.66 11.02
C SER A 603 -0.91 12.36 9.85
N CYS A 604 -0.44 12.13 8.62
CA CYS A 604 -0.94 12.80 7.41
C CYS A 604 -2.21 12.19 6.82
N LYS A 605 -2.65 11.03 7.33
CA LYS A 605 -3.81 10.25 6.85
C LYS A 605 -3.78 9.76 5.41
N ALA A 606 -2.67 9.90 4.67
CA ALA A 606 -2.59 9.37 3.30
C ALA A 606 -2.92 7.87 3.22
N CYS A 607 -2.57 7.09 4.25
CA CYS A 607 -2.90 5.67 4.29
C CYS A 607 -4.40 5.34 4.43
N SER A 608 -5.24 6.26 4.91
CA SER A 608 -6.67 5.99 5.04
C SER A 608 -7.41 6.03 3.69
N SER A 609 -6.87 6.76 2.70
CA SER A 609 -7.46 6.88 1.36
C SER A 609 -6.65 6.16 0.27
N GLU A 610 -5.32 6.25 0.31
CA GLU A 610 -4.44 5.67 -0.73
C GLU A 610 -4.13 4.19 -0.49
N CYS A 611 -4.31 3.67 0.73
CA CYS A 611 -4.24 2.23 0.96
C CYS A 611 -5.58 1.60 0.56
N PRO A 612 -5.59 0.57 -0.30
CA PRO A 612 -6.84 -0.06 -0.71
C PRO A 612 -7.61 -0.67 0.48
N THR A 613 -6.93 -1.00 1.59
CA THR A 613 -7.60 -1.55 2.79
C THR A 613 -8.10 -0.50 3.80
N GLY A 614 -7.83 0.79 3.59
CA GLY A 614 -8.38 1.88 4.41
C GLY A 614 -7.83 1.97 5.85
N VAL A 615 -6.52 1.76 6.02
CA VAL A 615 -5.83 1.86 7.32
C VAL A 615 -5.67 3.32 7.76
N ASP A 616 -6.19 3.70 8.93
CA ASP A 616 -5.96 5.03 9.51
C ASP A 616 -4.86 5.00 10.58
N MET A 617 -3.60 5.01 10.13
CA MET A 617 -2.43 5.04 11.01
C MET A 617 -2.34 6.32 11.86
N ALA A 618 -2.98 7.43 11.42
CA ALA A 618 -2.98 8.66 12.21
C ALA A 618 -3.88 8.50 13.45
N ALA A 619 -5.05 7.88 13.29
CA ALA A 619 -5.92 7.51 14.42
C ALA A 619 -5.22 6.51 15.35
N PHE A 620 -4.56 5.49 14.79
CA PHE A 620 -3.83 4.49 15.60
C PHE A 620 -2.69 5.11 16.40
N LYS A 621 -1.92 6.04 15.81
CA LYS A 621 -0.89 6.80 16.54
C LYS A 621 -1.50 7.60 17.68
N ALA A 622 -2.57 8.34 17.40
CA ALA A 622 -3.22 9.18 18.40
C ALA A 622 -3.80 8.35 19.56
N GLU A 623 -4.38 7.18 19.27
CA GLU A 623 -4.83 6.21 20.27
C GLU A 623 -3.66 5.67 21.10
N ALA A 624 -2.60 5.19 20.47
CA ALA A 624 -1.43 4.67 21.17
C ALA A 624 -0.80 5.72 22.10
N LEU A 625 -0.67 6.97 21.64
CA LEU A 625 -0.19 8.10 22.47
C LEU A 625 -1.18 8.44 23.60
N TYR A 626 -2.49 8.35 23.35
CA TYR A 626 -3.50 8.57 24.38
C TYR A 626 -3.39 7.54 25.50
N GLN A 627 -3.36 6.25 25.15
CA GLN A 627 -3.22 5.16 26.09
C GLN A 627 -1.87 5.21 26.81
N ARG A 628 -0.79 5.52 26.08
CA ARG A 628 0.55 5.62 26.65
C ARG A 628 0.62 6.67 27.76
N TYR A 629 0.11 7.86 27.50
CA TYR A 629 0.27 9.02 28.39
C TYR A 629 -0.97 9.31 29.24
N ARG A 630 -1.93 8.38 29.31
CA ARG A 630 -3.09 8.51 30.18
C ARG A 630 -2.62 8.52 31.64
N HIS A 631 -2.94 9.59 32.37
CA HIS A 631 -2.52 9.81 33.77
C HIS A 631 -0.98 9.84 33.98
N ARG A 632 -0.21 10.19 32.93
CA ARG A 632 1.27 10.23 32.97
C ARG A 632 1.81 11.54 32.38
N PRO A 633 3.02 11.97 32.77
CA PRO A 633 3.66 13.13 32.17
C PRO A 633 3.92 12.90 30.68
N ARG A 634 3.82 13.96 29.88
CA ARG A 634 4.05 13.93 28.43
C ARG A 634 5.38 14.58 28.06
N PRO A 635 5.94 14.28 26.88
CA PRO A 635 7.05 15.02 26.32
C PRO A 635 6.77 16.52 26.25
N ALA A 636 7.81 17.35 26.41
CA ALA A 636 7.67 18.81 26.34
C ALA A 636 7.03 19.29 25.03
N SER A 637 7.34 18.62 23.90
CA SER A 637 6.75 18.88 22.59
C SER A 637 5.23 18.76 22.58
N HIS A 638 4.65 17.85 23.36
CA HIS A 638 3.20 17.68 23.45
C HIS A 638 2.52 18.86 24.15
N TYR A 639 3.20 19.52 25.10
CA TYR A 639 2.68 20.73 25.74
C TYR A 639 2.93 21.96 24.89
N ALA A 640 4.11 22.09 24.27
CA ALA A 640 4.44 23.24 23.44
C ALA A 640 3.62 23.28 22.14
N LEU A 641 3.59 22.17 21.40
CA LEU A 641 2.93 22.08 20.10
C LEU A 641 1.47 21.65 20.23
N GLY A 642 1.16 20.73 21.15
CA GLY A 642 -0.22 20.28 21.36
C GLY A 642 -1.13 21.37 21.92
N TRP A 643 -0.61 22.24 22.80
CA TRP A 643 -1.36 23.37 23.35
C TRP A 643 -1.13 24.67 22.58
N LEU A 644 -0.55 24.60 21.37
CA LEU A 644 -0.30 25.76 20.51
C LEU A 644 -1.52 26.71 20.40
N PRO A 645 -2.78 26.25 20.27
CA PRO A 645 -3.92 27.17 20.23
C PRO A 645 -4.10 28.01 21.51
N ARG A 646 -3.71 27.49 22.68
CA ARG A 646 -3.72 28.25 23.94
C ARG A 646 -2.60 29.28 23.97
N TRP A 647 -1.39 28.87 23.56
CA TRP A 647 -0.23 29.74 23.52
C TRP A 647 -0.40 30.86 22.51
N ALA A 648 -0.97 30.57 21.33
CA ALA A 648 -1.25 31.56 20.30
C ALA A 648 -2.22 32.65 20.78
N ARG A 649 -3.28 32.26 21.48
CA ARG A 649 -4.23 33.20 22.09
C ARG A 649 -3.59 34.06 23.19
N ALA A 650 -2.67 33.52 23.97
CA ALA A 650 -1.95 34.29 24.97
C ALA A 650 -0.93 35.24 24.33
N ALA A 651 -0.19 34.75 23.32
CA ALA A 651 0.82 35.51 22.60
C ALA A 651 0.22 36.68 21.81
N SER A 652 -1.01 36.53 21.29
CA SER A 652 -1.70 37.60 20.55
C SER A 652 -2.05 38.82 21.40
N LEU A 653 -1.88 38.79 22.72
CA LEU A 653 -2.03 39.96 23.58
C LEU A 653 -0.84 40.92 23.49
N VAL A 654 0.36 40.40 23.21
CA VAL A 654 1.63 41.15 23.10
C VAL A 654 2.53 40.58 21.99
N PRO A 655 2.04 40.47 20.73
CA PRO A 655 2.69 39.70 19.67
C PRO A 655 4.07 40.23 19.30
N THR A 656 4.27 41.55 19.30
CA THR A 656 5.56 42.19 18.97
C THR A 656 6.66 41.81 19.95
N THR A 657 6.36 41.79 21.25
CA THR A 657 7.31 41.37 22.30
C THR A 657 7.62 39.88 22.18
N VAL A 658 6.60 39.04 22.00
CA VAL A 658 6.78 37.59 21.85
C VAL A 658 7.63 37.25 20.63
N ASN A 659 7.37 37.87 19.48
CA ASN A 659 8.14 37.65 18.26
C ASN A 659 9.61 38.07 18.40
N ARG A 660 9.88 39.22 19.06
CA ARG A 660 11.26 39.67 19.33
C ARG A 660 12.01 38.70 20.24
N LEU A 661 11.35 38.19 21.28
CA LEU A 661 11.95 37.19 22.18
C LEU A 661 12.20 35.86 21.46
N ALA A 662 11.26 35.43 20.62
CA ALA A 662 11.35 34.19 19.83
C ALA A 662 12.48 34.22 18.79
N ALA A 663 12.80 35.38 18.23
CA ALA A 663 13.89 35.56 17.26
C ALA A 663 15.30 35.62 17.92
N GLY A 664 15.37 35.86 19.23
CA GLY A 664 16.64 36.02 19.96
C GLY A 664 17.21 34.72 20.56
N ARG A 665 18.31 34.84 21.32
CA ARG A 665 18.94 33.72 22.06
C ARG A 665 17.99 33.04 23.05
N LEU A 666 17.06 33.79 23.64
CA LEU A 666 16.02 33.25 24.51
C LEU A 666 15.06 32.32 23.76
N GLY A 667 14.72 32.65 22.49
CA GLY A 667 13.93 31.79 21.62
C GLY A 667 14.64 30.46 21.29
N ALA A 668 15.96 30.49 21.06
CA ALA A 668 16.74 29.27 20.86
C ALA A 668 16.72 28.34 22.09
N LEU A 669 16.88 28.91 23.29
CA LEU A 669 16.74 28.16 24.56
C LEU A 669 15.31 27.66 24.76
N GLY A 670 14.31 28.50 24.48
CA GLY A 670 12.90 28.16 24.55
C GLY A 670 12.54 26.97 23.65
N LYS A 671 12.98 26.97 22.39
CA LYS A 671 12.83 25.82 21.47
C LYS A 671 13.44 24.55 22.08
N ARG A 672 14.64 24.66 22.67
CA ARG A 672 15.32 23.52 23.28
C ARG A 672 14.53 22.94 24.46
N LEU A 673 13.98 23.78 25.32
CA LEU A 673 13.17 23.32 26.46
C LEU A 673 11.79 22.79 26.02
N ALA A 674 11.22 23.36 24.96
CA ALA A 674 9.93 22.98 24.38
C ALA A 674 9.95 21.67 23.57
N GLY A 675 11.11 21.04 23.37
CA GLY A 675 11.23 19.85 22.51
C GLY A 675 11.09 20.16 21.01
N VAL A 676 11.24 21.43 20.63
CA VAL A 676 11.20 21.90 19.23
C VAL A 676 12.60 21.81 18.62
N GLU A 677 12.66 21.55 17.31
CA GLU A 677 13.92 21.55 16.56
C GLU A 677 14.56 22.95 16.56
N SER A 678 15.82 23.02 16.95
CA SER A 678 16.57 24.27 17.06
C SER A 678 16.85 24.93 15.72
N ARG A 679 17.01 24.13 14.65
CA ARG A 679 17.24 24.58 13.25
C ARG A 679 15.99 25.19 12.60
N ARG A 680 14.82 25.07 13.22
CA ARG A 680 13.57 25.64 12.71
C ARG A 680 13.37 27.06 13.21
N ASP A 681 12.94 27.95 12.32
CA ASP A 681 12.40 29.24 12.73
C ASP A 681 10.99 29.08 13.31
N LEU A 682 10.71 29.82 14.38
CA LEU A 682 9.36 29.86 14.93
C LEU A 682 8.51 30.81 14.07
N PRO A 683 7.33 30.39 13.59
CA PRO A 683 6.45 31.28 12.87
C PRO A 683 6.07 32.50 13.73
N ALA A 684 6.09 33.69 13.13
CA ALA A 684 5.75 34.92 13.82
C ALA A 684 4.23 35.00 14.07
N PHE A 685 3.84 35.44 15.27
CA PHE A 685 2.45 35.79 15.54
C PHE A 685 2.08 37.10 14.83
N ALA A 686 0.89 37.16 14.25
CA ALA A 686 0.41 38.36 13.61
C ALA A 686 0.22 39.50 14.63
N VAL A 687 0.60 40.72 14.24
CA VAL A 687 0.42 41.92 15.08
C VAL A 687 -1.06 42.23 15.29
N GLN A 688 -1.90 41.88 14.32
CA GLN A 688 -3.34 42.01 14.35
C GLN A 688 -3.96 40.65 14.03
N THR A 689 -4.88 40.17 14.88
CA THR A 689 -5.61 38.92 14.60
C THR A 689 -6.66 39.13 13.52
N PHE A 690 -7.04 38.05 12.83
CA PHE A 690 -8.10 38.12 11.83
C PHE A 690 -9.42 38.63 12.43
N ARG A 691 -9.84 38.12 13.61
CA ARG A 691 -11.06 38.61 14.27
C ARG A 691 -11.01 40.09 14.63
N ASP A 692 -9.86 40.61 15.07
CA ASP A 692 -9.74 42.04 15.40
C ASP A 692 -9.78 42.92 14.16
N TRP A 693 -9.25 42.45 13.02
CA TRP A 693 -9.49 43.07 11.72
C TRP A 693 -10.97 43.02 11.33
N PHE A 694 -11.61 41.84 11.39
CA PHE A 694 -12.98 41.62 10.94
C PHE A 694 -14.02 42.47 11.68
N LYS A 695 -13.79 42.78 12.97
CA LYS A 695 -14.67 43.70 13.75
C LYS A 695 -14.81 45.08 13.13
N ARG A 696 -13.80 45.55 12.39
CA ARG A 696 -13.80 46.85 11.72
C ARG A 696 -14.18 46.75 10.25
N HIS A 697 -14.34 45.53 9.72
CA HIS A 697 -14.68 45.29 8.33
C HIS A 697 -16.18 45.48 8.08
N SER A 698 -16.52 46.13 6.97
CA SER A 698 -17.92 46.31 6.57
C SER A 698 -18.47 45.02 5.96
N ILE A 699 -19.59 44.54 6.53
CA ILE A 699 -20.29 43.37 5.99
C ILE A 699 -21.11 43.81 4.78
N VAL A 700 -20.82 43.23 3.61
CA VAL A 700 -21.56 43.46 2.37
C VAL A 700 -22.84 42.57 2.35
N PRO A 701 -23.99 43.08 1.89
CA PRO A 701 -25.19 42.26 1.66
C PRO A 701 -24.96 41.17 0.60
N GLY A 702 -25.55 39.99 0.79
CA GLY A 702 -25.38 38.85 -0.11
C GLY A 702 -25.88 37.54 0.49
N ALA A 703 -25.66 36.43 -0.21
CA ALA A 703 -26.02 35.10 0.29
C ALA A 703 -25.22 34.77 1.56
N PRO A 704 -25.83 34.24 2.63
CA PRO A 704 -25.12 33.98 3.88
C PRO A 704 -24.06 32.89 3.71
N VAL A 705 -22.84 33.14 4.21
CA VAL A 705 -21.78 32.13 4.36
C VAL A 705 -21.11 32.30 5.72
N LEU A 706 -20.77 31.19 6.38
CA LEU A 706 -19.98 31.21 7.59
C LEU A 706 -18.52 30.88 7.27
N LEU A 707 -17.62 31.85 7.43
CA LEU A 707 -16.18 31.60 7.40
C LEU A 707 -15.74 31.09 8.79
N TRP A 708 -15.37 29.81 8.86
CA TRP A 708 -14.79 29.23 10.05
C TRP A 708 -13.28 29.51 10.08
N VAL A 709 -12.89 30.37 11.02
CA VAL A 709 -11.50 30.82 11.19
C VAL A 709 -10.76 29.84 12.10
N ASP A 710 -9.79 29.12 11.54
CA ASP A 710 -8.94 28.21 12.28
C ASP A 710 -7.83 28.95 13.06
N THR A 711 -7.13 28.23 13.93
CA THR A 711 -6.09 28.79 14.80
C THR A 711 -4.92 29.41 14.03
N PHE A 712 -4.55 28.87 12.86
CA PHE A 712 -3.42 29.34 12.08
C PHE A 712 -3.77 30.62 11.32
N THR A 713 -4.93 30.63 10.67
CA THR A 713 -5.48 31.83 10.03
C THR A 713 -5.70 32.96 11.04
N GLU A 714 -6.21 32.67 12.24
CA GLU A 714 -6.49 33.68 13.27
C GLU A 714 -5.23 34.39 13.77
N HIS A 715 -4.15 33.62 14.04
CA HIS A 715 -3.01 34.10 14.83
C HIS A 715 -1.69 34.25 14.06
N PHE A 716 -1.55 33.63 12.89
CA PHE A 716 -0.28 33.63 12.12
C PHE A 716 -0.44 34.24 10.74
N THR A 717 -1.48 33.85 9.99
CA THR A 717 -1.70 34.33 8.62
C THR A 717 -3.10 34.93 8.43
N PRO A 718 -3.42 36.05 9.11
CA PRO A 718 -4.72 36.71 8.97
C PRO A 718 -4.98 37.20 7.53
N ASP A 719 -3.93 37.52 6.78
CA ASP A 719 -4.01 37.93 5.37
C ASP A 719 -4.74 36.91 4.49
N VAL A 720 -4.59 35.61 4.79
CA VAL A 720 -5.31 34.53 4.11
C VAL A 720 -6.82 34.63 4.36
N GLY A 721 -7.22 34.91 5.61
CA GLY A 721 -8.61 35.13 5.98
C GLY A 721 -9.19 36.39 5.35
N ILE A 722 -8.40 37.47 5.30
CA ILE A 722 -8.79 38.74 4.66
C ILE A 722 -9.06 38.52 3.18
N ALA A 723 -8.12 37.89 2.46
CA ALA A 723 -8.30 37.55 1.05
C ALA A 723 -9.52 36.65 0.82
N ALA A 724 -9.80 35.70 1.72
CA ALA A 724 -10.98 34.85 1.62
C ALA A 724 -12.29 35.66 1.79
N VAL A 725 -12.34 36.61 2.72
CA VAL A 725 -13.50 37.51 2.89
C VAL A 725 -13.73 38.32 1.62
N GLU A 726 -12.67 38.91 1.05
CA GLU A 726 -12.77 39.73 -0.15
C GLU A 726 -13.24 38.92 -1.37
N VAL A 727 -12.68 37.73 -1.59
CA VAL A 727 -13.11 36.82 -2.67
C VAL A 727 -14.57 36.40 -2.49
N LEU A 728 -14.99 36.02 -1.27
CA LEU A 728 -16.37 35.62 -1.00
C LEU A 728 -17.35 36.79 -1.18
N GLN A 729 -16.98 38.01 -0.78
CA GLN A 729 -17.82 39.20 -0.99
C GLN A 729 -17.94 39.54 -2.49
N ARG A 730 -16.86 39.44 -3.26
CA ARG A 730 -16.90 39.56 -4.74
C ARG A 730 -17.75 38.46 -5.39
N ALA A 731 -17.83 37.29 -4.77
CA ALA A 731 -18.70 36.18 -5.18
C ALA A 731 -20.16 36.33 -4.73
N GLY A 732 -20.54 37.47 -4.13
CA GLY A 732 -21.92 37.77 -3.74
C GLY A 732 -22.35 37.18 -2.39
N TYR A 733 -21.39 36.78 -1.55
CA TYR A 733 -21.69 36.27 -0.21
C TYR A 733 -21.58 37.35 0.88
N SER A 734 -22.51 37.30 1.83
CA SER A 734 -22.43 38.01 3.10
C SER A 734 -21.68 37.14 4.12
N VAL A 735 -20.39 37.45 4.31
CA VAL A 735 -19.51 36.67 5.17
C VAL A 735 -19.79 36.94 6.64
N ARG A 736 -19.98 35.86 7.40
CA ARG A 736 -20.13 35.86 8.86
C ARG A 736 -19.06 34.99 9.48
N ILE A 737 -18.71 35.25 10.73
CA ILE A 737 -17.80 34.41 11.51
C ILE A 737 -18.50 33.95 12.80
N PRO A 738 -18.10 32.81 13.40
CA PRO A 738 -18.64 32.39 14.69
C PRO A 738 -18.50 33.48 15.75
N SER A 739 -19.49 33.66 16.63
CA SER A 739 -19.49 34.72 17.65
C SER A 739 -18.36 34.58 18.69
N ARG A 740 -17.92 33.34 18.95
CA ARG A 740 -16.78 33.02 19.83
C ARG A 740 -15.62 32.38 19.06
N PRO A 741 -14.36 32.50 19.53
CA PRO A 741 -13.24 31.76 18.97
C PRO A 741 -13.43 30.24 19.10
N LEU A 742 -13.19 29.51 18.02
CA LEU A 742 -13.30 28.05 17.92
C LEU A 742 -11.97 27.43 17.49
N CYS A 743 -11.83 26.12 17.65
CA CYS A 743 -10.64 25.38 17.21
C CYS A 743 -11.05 23.97 16.75
N CYS A 744 -10.30 23.39 15.81
CA CYS A 744 -10.53 22.02 15.35
C CYS A 744 -10.00 20.97 16.34
N GLY A 745 -9.09 21.33 17.25
CA GLY A 745 -8.53 20.38 18.21
C GLY A 745 -7.37 19.52 17.67
N LEU A 746 -6.97 19.69 16.40
CA LEU A 746 -5.96 18.87 15.70
C LEU A 746 -4.65 18.69 16.47
N THR A 747 -4.11 19.76 17.06
CA THR A 747 -2.84 19.73 17.80
C THR A 747 -2.90 18.82 19.04
N TRP A 748 -4.06 18.72 19.68
CA TRP A 748 -4.29 17.77 20.75
C TRP A 748 -4.50 16.34 20.23
N ILE A 749 -5.13 16.18 19.06
CA ILE A 749 -5.29 14.86 18.41
C ILE A 749 -3.91 14.28 18.06
N SER A 750 -3.07 15.04 17.36
CA SER A 750 -1.75 14.54 16.91
C SER A 750 -0.80 14.17 18.04
N THR A 751 -1.03 14.71 19.24
CA THR A 751 -0.24 14.45 20.47
C THR A 751 -0.94 13.50 21.45
N GLY A 752 -2.05 12.87 21.04
CA GLY A 752 -2.80 11.87 21.83
C GLY A 752 -3.49 12.45 23.08
N GLN A 753 -3.83 13.74 23.09
CA GLN A 753 -4.53 14.42 24.19
C GLN A 753 -6.05 14.42 23.96
N LEU A 754 -6.61 13.22 23.74
CA LEU A 754 -7.95 13.02 23.17
C LEU A 754 -9.09 13.54 24.06
N ASP A 755 -8.95 13.55 25.39
CA ASP A 755 -9.96 14.15 26.28
C ASP A 755 -10.11 15.65 26.07
N THR A 756 -8.98 16.35 25.86
CA THR A 756 -9.00 17.79 25.59
C THR A 756 -9.50 18.06 24.18
N ALA A 757 -9.05 17.26 23.20
CA ALA A 757 -9.56 17.34 21.84
C ALA A 757 -11.08 17.18 21.80
N ARG A 758 -11.65 16.19 22.52
CA ARG A 758 -13.10 15.97 22.61
C ARG A 758 -13.84 17.18 23.16
N LYS A 759 -13.36 17.79 24.25
CA LYS A 759 -13.98 19.01 24.82
C LYS A 759 -13.95 20.20 23.86
N VAL A 760 -12.84 20.38 23.15
CA VAL A 760 -12.68 21.45 22.14
C VAL A 760 -13.60 21.20 20.96
N LEU A 761 -13.61 19.98 20.42
CA LEU A 761 -14.45 19.57 19.30
C LEU A 761 -15.93 19.69 19.62
N GLN A 762 -16.38 19.21 20.79
CA GLN A 762 -17.78 19.31 21.19
C GLN A 762 -18.25 20.77 21.15
N ARG A 763 -17.45 21.68 21.73
CA ARG A 763 -17.74 23.11 21.71
C ARG A 763 -17.84 23.68 20.29
N THR A 764 -16.95 23.26 19.40
CA THR A 764 -16.93 23.70 18.00
C THR A 764 -18.14 23.18 17.25
N ILE A 765 -18.42 21.87 17.33
CA ILE A 765 -19.60 21.26 16.70
C ILE A 765 -20.89 21.88 17.23
N ASP A 766 -21.02 22.10 18.55
CA ASP A 766 -22.22 22.72 19.14
C ASP A 766 -22.51 24.13 18.59
N THR A 767 -21.46 24.90 18.27
CA THR A 767 -21.62 26.23 17.69
C THR A 767 -21.87 26.19 16.19
N LEU A 768 -21.13 25.35 15.46
CA LEU A 768 -21.26 25.26 14.02
C LEU A 768 -22.59 24.63 13.60
N GLU A 769 -23.11 23.69 14.39
CA GLU A 769 -24.36 23.01 14.09
C GLU A 769 -25.55 23.97 14.02
N GLN A 770 -25.59 25.00 14.86
CA GLN A 770 -26.62 26.05 14.81
C GLN A 770 -26.70 26.73 13.43
N THR A 771 -25.55 26.90 12.78
CA THR A 771 -25.49 27.47 11.42
C THR A 771 -25.74 26.40 10.37
N ALA A 772 -25.11 25.22 10.51
CA ALA A 772 -25.24 24.12 9.57
C ALA A 772 -26.69 23.64 9.41
N ALA A 773 -27.47 23.62 10.49
CA ALA A 773 -28.88 23.23 10.48
C ALA A 773 -29.78 24.17 9.66
N THR A 774 -29.35 25.41 9.42
CA THR A 774 -30.07 26.39 8.58
C THR A 774 -29.70 26.30 7.10
N GLY A 775 -28.85 25.34 6.70
CA GLY A 775 -28.38 25.18 5.32
C GLY A 775 -27.29 26.18 4.90
N VAL A 776 -26.83 27.06 5.79
CA VAL A 776 -25.74 28.00 5.50
C VAL A 776 -24.41 27.23 5.36
N PRO A 777 -23.67 27.41 4.25
CA PRO A 777 -22.40 26.74 4.05
C PRO A 777 -21.33 27.26 5.02
N ILE A 778 -20.47 26.35 5.48
CA ILE A 778 -19.35 26.66 6.38
C ILE A 778 -18.03 26.48 5.61
N VAL A 779 -17.26 27.55 5.43
CA VAL A 779 -15.98 27.50 4.70
C VAL A 779 -14.82 27.38 5.68
N GLY A 780 -13.94 26.40 5.48
CA GLY A 780 -12.66 26.29 6.18
C GLY A 780 -11.48 26.54 5.24
N LEU A 781 -10.43 27.21 5.74
CA LEU A 781 -9.25 27.59 4.96
C LEU A 781 -8.07 26.64 5.18
N GLU A 782 -7.67 26.38 6.43
CA GLU A 782 -6.60 25.42 6.74
C GLU A 782 -7.05 23.95 6.49
N PRO A 783 -6.50 23.24 5.50
CA PRO A 783 -6.99 21.92 5.11
C PRO A 783 -6.91 20.88 6.23
N SER A 784 -5.86 20.91 7.05
CA SER A 784 -5.72 19.97 8.17
C SER A 784 -6.83 20.14 9.23
N CYS A 785 -7.20 21.39 9.52
CA CYS A 785 -8.21 21.74 10.51
C CYS A 785 -9.63 21.50 9.97
N THR A 786 -9.86 21.80 8.69
CA THR A 786 -11.12 21.50 7.98
C THR A 786 -11.38 19.99 7.92
N ALA A 787 -10.34 19.18 7.66
CA ALA A 787 -10.46 17.73 7.61
C ALA A 787 -10.89 17.10 8.95
N VAL A 788 -10.49 17.68 10.08
CA VAL A 788 -10.95 17.23 11.40
C VAL A 788 -12.47 17.40 11.56
N LEU A 789 -13.05 18.49 11.04
CA LEU A 789 -14.49 18.71 11.09
C LEU A 789 -15.27 17.75 10.17
N ARG A 790 -14.67 17.32 9.06
CA ARG A 790 -15.28 16.34 8.13
C ARG A 790 -15.12 14.89 8.55
N GLY A 791 -14.04 14.54 9.25
CA GLY A 791 -13.68 13.15 9.56
C GLY A 791 -13.61 12.88 11.07
N ASP A 792 -12.55 13.35 11.71
CA ASP A 792 -12.19 12.98 13.09
C ASP A 792 -13.27 13.29 14.13
N ALA A 793 -14.04 14.35 13.93
CA ALA A 793 -15.12 14.72 14.85
C ALA A 793 -16.14 13.57 15.03
N ALA A 794 -16.46 12.82 13.98
CA ALA A 794 -17.41 11.71 14.06
C ALA A 794 -16.86 10.51 14.86
N GLU A 795 -15.54 10.30 14.82
CA GLU A 795 -14.87 9.21 15.54
C GLU A 795 -14.58 9.55 17.00
N LEU A 796 -14.38 10.85 17.31
CA LEU A 796 -14.06 11.34 18.66
C LEU A 796 -15.26 11.82 19.45
N LEU A 797 -16.39 12.15 18.83
CA LEU A 797 -17.59 12.58 19.56
C LEU A 797 -18.58 11.44 19.73
N LYS A 798 -19.49 11.60 20.70
CA LYS A 798 -20.61 10.68 20.88
C LYS A 798 -21.47 10.68 19.60
N PRO A 799 -22.10 9.54 19.25
CA PRO A 799 -22.97 9.46 18.08
C PRO A 799 -24.11 10.47 18.28
N THR A 800 -24.04 11.54 17.51
CA THR A 800 -25.06 12.58 17.44
C THR A 800 -25.15 12.99 15.98
N ASP A 801 -26.34 13.32 15.50
CA ASP A 801 -26.52 13.80 14.13
C ASP A 801 -25.79 15.13 13.90
N ARG A 802 -25.46 15.85 14.97
CA ARG A 802 -24.83 17.17 14.96
C ARG A 802 -23.47 17.17 14.24
N ALA A 803 -22.59 16.23 14.56
CA ALA A 803 -21.28 16.13 13.89
C ALA A 803 -21.43 15.82 12.39
N ALA A 804 -22.37 14.95 12.04
CA ALA A 804 -22.65 14.59 10.65
C ALA A 804 -23.27 15.76 9.86
N VAL A 805 -24.17 16.53 10.48
CA VAL A 805 -24.76 17.75 9.91
C VAL A 805 -23.65 18.78 9.63
N VAL A 806 -22.78 19.05 10.61
CA VAL A 806 -21.65 19.97 10.42
C VAL A 806 -20.72 19.48 9.31
N ALA A 807 -20.31 18.21 9.33
CA ALA A 807 -19.43 17.64 8.30
C ALA A 807 -20.01 17.81 6.89
N ARG A 808 -21.32 17.60 6.71
CA ARG A 808 -22.01 17.79 5.43
C ARG A 808 -22.11 19.26 5.00
N SER A 809 -22.11 20.22 5.92
CA SER A 809 -22.18 21.65 5.61
C SER A 809 -20.81 22.32 5.44
N VAL A 810 -19.72 21.68 5.90
CA VAL A 810 -18.35 22.17 5.73
C VAL A 810 -17.90 22.01 4.28
N ARG A 811 -17.34 23.08 3.71
CA ARG A 811 -16.84 23.22 2.33
C ARG A 811 -15.40 23.77 2.35
N THR A 812 -14.58 23.35 1.38
CA THR A 812 -13.36 24.11 1.05
C THR A 812 -13.75 25.39 0.33
N LEU A 813 -12.84 26.36 0.24
CA LEU A 813 -13.09 27.57 -0.52
C LEU A 813 -13.41 27.25 -1.99
N ALA A 814 -12.63 26.37 -2.62
CA ALA A 814 -12.85 25.95 -4.00
C ALA A 814 -14.22 25.28 -4.20
N GLU A 815 -14.61 24.38 -3.30
CA GLU A 815 -15.91 23.70 -3.38
C GLU A 815 -17.12 24.62 -3.28
N LEU A 816 -17.01 25.74 -2.57
CA LEU A 816 -18.07 26.74 -2.52
C LEU A 816 -18.08 27.55 -3.82
N LEU A 817 -16.94 28.13 -4.20
CA LEU A 817 -16.81 29.03 -5.35
C LEU A 817 -17.17 28.35 -6.68
N THR A 818 -16.79 27.09 -6.86
CA THR A 818 -17.15 26.32 -8.07
C THR A 818 -18.65 26.08 -8.20
N ARG A 819 -19.41 26.13 -7.09
CA ARG A 819 -20.87 26.02 -7.08
C ARG A 819 -21.59 27.38 -7.10
N THR A 820 -20.87 28.49 -7.03
CA THR A 820 -21.46 29.83 -7.00
C THR A 820 -21.89 30.25 -8.40
N ALA A 821 -23.20 30.33 -8.62
CA ALA A 821 -23.76 30.75 -9.90
C ALA A 821 -23.34 32.19 -10.25
N GLY A 822 -22.90 32.39 -11.50
CA GLY A 822 -22.55 33.72 -12.03
C GLY A 822 -21.19 34.27 -11.57
N TRP A 823 -20.49 33.63 -10.63
CA TRP A 823 -19.15 34.05 -10.24
C TRP A 823 -18.08 33.48 -11.18
N GLN A 824 -17.15 34.34 -11.60
CA GLN A 824 -15.99 33.96 -12.40
C GLN A 824 -14.70 34.20 -11.61
N PRO A 825 -13.75 33.26 -11.64
CA PRO A 825 -12.42 33.49 -11.09
C PRO A 825 -11.68 34.57 -11.90
N PRO A 826 -10.64 35.20 -11.33
CA PRO A 826 -9.76 36.09 -12.08
C PRO A 826 -9.04 35.35 -13.22
N ASP A 827 -8.70 36.07 -14.28
CA ASP A 827 -7.83 35.58 -15.34
C ASP A 827 -6.37 35.59 -14.87
N LEU A 828 -5.77 34.41 -14.85
CA LEU A 828 -4.39 34.13 -14.46
C LEU A 828 -3.64 33.39 -15.59
N SER A 829 -4.12 33.48 -16.83
CA SER A 829 -3.55 32.81 -18.01
C SER A 829 -2.10 33.17 -18.30
N ALA A 830 -1.66 34.36 -17.87
CA ALA A 830 -0.26 34.80 -17.96
C ALA A 830 0.66 34.20 -16.89
N ALA A 831 0.14 33.43 -15.93
CA ALA A 831 0.91 32.89 -14.82
C ALA A 831 1.07 31.37 -14.87
N THR A 832 2.13 30.91 -14.21
CA THR A 832 2.38 29.48 -13.95
C THR A 832 2.39 29.26 -12.44
N ALA A 833 1.83 28.15 -11.98
CA ALA A 833 1.82 27.77 -10.57
C ALA A 833 2.48 26.40 -10.32
N VAL A 834 3.35 26.35 -9.32
CA VAL A 834 3.73 25.09 -8.66
C VAL A 834 2.72 24.84 -7.54
N VAL A 835 1.89 23.82 -7.71
CA VAL A 835 0.76 23.54 -6.81
C VAL A 835 1.14 22.39 -5.89
N GLN A 836 1.13 22.63 -4.57
CA GLN A 836 1.34 21.60 -3.55
C GLN A 836 -0.01 21.26 -2.88
N PRO A 837 -0.70 20.18 -3.33
CA PRO A 837 -1.89 19.69 -2.64
C PRO A 837 -1.54 19.30 -1.20
N HIS A 838 -2.37 19.73 -0.24
CA HIS A 838 -2.18 19.36 1.14
C HIS A 838 -2.44 17.85 1.36
N CYS A 839 -1.76 17.21 2.30
CA CYS A 839 -1.99 15.78 2.59
C CYS A 839 -3.45 15.48 2.97
N HIS A 840 -4.11 16.42 3.66
CA HIS A 840 -5.53 16.30 3.99
C HIS A 840 -6.48 16.61 2.81
N HIS A 841 -6.02 17.35 1.77
CA HIS A 841 -6.75 17.38 0.49
C HIS A 841 -6.77 16.00 -0.14
N ARG A 842 -5.64 15.29 -0.15
CA ARG A 842 -5.56 13.92 -0.69
C ARG A 842 -6.29 12.88 0.17
N ALA A 843 -6.33 13.07 1.49
CA ALA A 843 -6.88 12.07 2.42
C ALA A 843 -8.37 12.22 2.72
N VAL A 844 -8.89 13.46 2.82
CA VAL A 844 -10.21 13.72 3.41
C VAL A 844 -11.05 14.75 2.65
N LEU A 845 -10.44 15.72 1.97
CA LEU A 845 -11.23 16.81 1.36
C LEU A 845 -11.47 16.62 -0.14
N GLY A 846 -10.56 15.94 -0.85
CA GLY A 846 -10.44 16.01 -2.30
C GLY A 846 -9.58 17.20 -2.74
N PHE A 847 -9.05 17.13 -3.98
CA PHE A 847 -8.35 18.25 -4.63
C PHE A 847 -8.81 18.49 -6.08
N GLY A 848 -9.73 17.67 -6.59
CA GLY A 848 -10.22 17.81 -7.97
C GLY A 848 -10.98 19.11 -8.21
N THR A 849 -11.74 19.59 -7.21
CA THR A 849 -12.46 20.86 -7.33
C THR A 849 -11.52 22.06 -7.31
N ASP A 850 -10.43 21.99 -6.54
CA ASP A 850 -9.38 23.00 -6.52
C ASP A 850 -8.66 23.07 -7.86
N LEU A 851 -8.31 21.92 -8.46
CA LEU A 851 -7.73 21.86 -9.80
C LEU A 851 -8.68 22.42 -10.87
N ALA A 852 -9.94 21.99 -10.89
CA ALA A 852 -10.92 22.52 -11.84
C ALA A 852 -11.13 24.03 -11.70
N LEU A 853 -11.02 24.57 -10.47
CA LEU A 853 -11.09 26.01 -10.25
C LEU A 853 -9.83 26.72 -10.77
N LEU A 854 -8.64 26.14 -10.59
CA LEU A 854 -7.40 26.67 -11.17
C LEU A 854 -7.47 26.66 -12.70
N ASP A 855 -7.95 25.58 -13.31
CA ASP A 855 -8.11 25.48 -14.76
C ASP A 855 -9.02 26.59 -15.31
N ARG A 856 -10.11 26.93 -14.59
CA ARG A 856 -10.99 28.04 -14.94
C ARG A 856 -10.33 29.43 -14.88
N THR A 857 -9.23 29.59 -14.14
CA THR A 857 -8.45 30.84 -14.14
C THR A 857 -7.53 30.96 -15.36
N GLY A 858 -7.32 29.86 -16.11
CA GLY A 858 -6.34 29.79 -17.20
C GLY A 858 -4.89 29.57 -16.74
N ILE A 859 -4.61 29.49 -15.43
CA ILE A 859 -3.25 29.31 -14.92
C ILE A 859 -2.65 27.96 -15.30
N THR A 860 -1.40 27.96 -15.76
CA THR A 860 -0.68 26.70 -16.04
C THR A 860 -0.23 26.06 -14.72
N SER A 861 -0.76 24.88 -14.39
CA SER A 861 -0.55 24.23 -13.10
C SER A 861 0.42 23.04 -13.15
N HIS A 862 1.52 23.12 -12.41
CA HIS A 862 2.44 22.01 -12.13
C HIS A 862 2.14 21.41 -10.75
N VAL A 863 1.38 20.33 -10.71
CA VAL A 863 0.94 19.70 -9.45
C VAL A 863 2.02 18.78 -8.90
N VAL A 864 2.47 19.04 -7.67
CA VAL A 864 3.51 18.26 -6.99
C VAL A 864 2.96 16.94 -6.47
N ALA A 865 3.56 15.84 -6.92
CA ALA A 865 3.34 14.49 -6.41
C ALA A 865 4.21 14.21 -5.16
N GLY A 866 3.87 14.81 -4.02
CA GLY A 866 4.66 14.62 -2.80
C GLY A 866 4.11 15.27 -1.54
N CYS A 867 4.85 15.11 -0.45
CA CYS A 867 4.56 15.69 0.87
C CYS A 867 5.54 16.83 1.17
N CYS A 868 5.10 17.84 1.91
CA CYS A 868 5.99 18.89 2.43
C CYS A 868 6.87 18.43 3.61
N GLY A 869 6.62 17.27 4.21
CA GLY A 869 7.37 16.78 5.36
C GLY A 869 7.03 17.43 6.71
N MET A 870 5.93 18.19 6.82
CA MET A 870 5.59 18.98 8.01
C MET A 870 4.26 18.62 8.70
N ALA A 871 3.59 17.53 8.31
CA ALA A 871 2.24 17.24 8.80
C ALA A 871 2.17 17.09 10.34
N GLY A 872 1.09 17.61 10.93
CA GLY A 872 0.93 17.67 12.38
C GLY A 872 2.03 18.50 13.04
N ASN A 873 2.63 17.96 14.11
CA ASN A 873 3.79 18.53 14.78
C ASN A 873 5.13 17.95 14.30
N PHE A 874 5.12 17.03 13.33
CA PHE A 874 6.25 16.18 12.98
C PHE A 874 7.52 16.97 12.65
N GLY A 875 7.48 17.82 11.63
CA GLY A 875 8.70 18.51 11.15
C GLY A 875 9.19 19.65 12.05
N ALA A 876 8.42 20.01 13.09
CA ALA A 876 8.83 20.95 14.13
C ALA A 876 9.44 20.26 15.36
N GLU A 877 9.24 18.95 15.52
CA GLU A 877 9.71 18.19 16.66
C GLU A 877 11.21 17.85 16.53
N ARG A 878 11.91 17.87 17.67
CA ARG A 878 13.34 17.56 17.71
C ARG A 878 13.59 16.14 17.21
N GLY A 879 14.60 15.98 16.36
CA GLY A 879 15.02 14.69 15.82
C GLY A 879 14.37 14.34 14.48
N HIS A 880 13.37 15.10 14.03
CA HIS A 880 12.66 14.83 12.78
C HIS A 880 13.09 15.72 11.60
N PHE A 881 13.93 16.73 11.83
CA PHE A 881 14.27 17.73 10.81
C PHE A 881 14.87 17.12 9.55
N ASP A 882 15.89 16.28 9.67
CA ASP A 882 16.59 15.74 8.51
C ASP A 882 15.66 14.87 7.64
N LEU A 883 14.78 14.10 8.28
CA LEU A 883 13.74 13.35 7.59
C LEU A 883 12.66 14.26 6.98
N SER A 884 12.25 15.32 7.67
CA SER A 884 11.32 16.32 7.16
C SER A 884 11.86 16.99 5.89
N VAL A 885 13.14 17.35 5.87
CA VAL A 885 13.85 17.88 4.70
C VAL A 885 13.91 16.82 3.59
N ALA A 886 14.33 15.59 3.89
CA ALA A 886 14.41 14.51 2.90
C ALA A 886 13.05 14.22 2.23
N ILE A 887 11.95 14.30 2.98
CA ILE A 887 10.59 14.16 2.43
C ILE A 887 10.25 15.32 1.48
N ALA A 888 10.59 16.56 1.84
CA ALA A 888 10.35 17.71 0.98
C ALA A 888 11.23 17.71 -0.29
N GLU A 889 12.47 17.21 -0.17
CA GLU A 889 13.41 17.02 -1.28
C GLU A 889 12.99 15.93 -2.26
N ALA A 890 12.05 15.04 -1.89
CA ALA A 890 11.57 14.00 -2.78
C ALA A 890 10.77 14.54 -3.98
N ALA A 891 10.11 15.71 -3.85
CA ALA A 891 9.31 16.28 -4.94
C ALA A 891 9.09 17.80 -4.85
N LEU A 892 8.76 18.32 -3.66
CA LEU A 892 8.32 19.72 -3.49
C LEU A 892 9.45 20.73 -3.73
N LEU A 893 10.59 20.55 -3.06
CA LEU A 893 11.72 21.47 -3.20
C LEU A 893 12.33 21.43 -4.61
N PRO A 894 12.51 20.25 -5.26
CA PRO A 894 12.88 20.19 -6.66
C PRO A 894 11.92 20.95 -7.58
N ALA A 895 10.60 20.76 -7.44
CA ALA A 895 9.61 21.45 -8.27
C ALA A 895 9.68 22.98 -8.10
N ALA A 896 9.82 23.47 -6.87
CA ALA A 896 9.98 24.90 -6.61
C ALA A 896 11.26 25.48 -7.23
N ARG A 897 12.37 24.72 -7.26
CA ARG A 897 13.64 25.13 -7.87
C ARG A 897 13.59 25.10 -9.40
N GLN A 898 12.91 24.13 -9.99
CA GLN A 898 12.75 24.02 -11.45
C GLN A 898 11.87 25.12 -12.05
N HIS A 899 10.99 25.72 -11.23
CA HIS A 899 10.11 26.82 -11.64
C HIS A 899 10.33 28.07 -10.74
N PRO A 900 11.44 28.81 -10.92
CA PRO A 900 11.80 29.95 -10.08
C PRO A 900 10.78 31.10 -10.16
N ASP A 901 10.19 31.33 -11.33
CA ASP A 901 9.26 32.44 -11.58
C ASP A 901 7.79 32.10 -11.32
N ALA A 902 7.47 30.81 -11.10
CA ALA A 902 6.11 30.38 -10.85
C ALA A 902 5.60 30.81 -9.47
N VAL A 903 4.30 31.04 -9.37
CA VAL A 903 3.62 31.19 -8.08
C VAL A 903 3.62 29.84 -7.37
N VAL A 904 4.02 29.80 -6.10
CA VAL A 904 3.92 28.56 -5.32
C VAL A 904 2.61 28.57 -4.55
N LEU A 905 1.70 27.65 -4.86
CA LEU A 905 0.38 27.52 -4.24
C LEU A 905 0.39 26.42 -3.18
N ALA A 906 0.09 26.77 -1.93
CA ALA A 906 -0.03 25.82 -0.83
C ALA A 906 -1.01 26.31 0.25
N ASP A 907 -2.14 25.63 0.39
CA ASP A 907 -3.20 26.03 1.34
C ASP A 907 -2.88 25.69 2.80
N GLY A 908 -2.06 24.66 3.04
CA GLY A 908 -1.65 24.30 4.39
C GLY A 908 -0.57 25.21 4.94
N PHE A 909 -0.79 25.74 6.15
CA PHE A 909 0.17 26.57 6.88
C PHE A 909 1.54 25.91 6.98
N SER A 910 1.58 24.65 7.40
CA SER A 910 2.83 23.88 7.53
C SER A 910 3.57 23.70 6.20
N CYS A 911 2.87 23.57 5.07
CA CYS A 911 3.50 23.51 3.75
C CYS A 911 4.15 24.86 3.39
N ARG A 912 3.46 25.98 3.65
CA ARG A 912 4.00 27.33 3.41
C ARG A 912 5.25 27.59 4.24
N VAL A 913 5.23 27.24 5.54
CA VAL A 913 6.38 27.38 6.44
C VAL A 913 7.58 26.56 5.95
N GLN A 914 7.37 25.34 5.45
CA GLN A 914 8.47 24.54 4.87
C GLN A 914 9.13 25.23 3.68
N LEU A 915 8.32 25.74 2.75
CA LEU A 915 8.78 26.40 1.54
C LEU A 915 9.51 27.71 1.84
N GLU A 916 8.99 28.48 2.79
CA GLU A 916 9.65 29.71 3.24
C GLU A 916 11.01 29.43 3.87
N GLN A 917 11.10 28.45 4.78
CA GLN A 917 12.33 28.16 5.50
C GLN A 917 13.41 27.47 4.65
N LEU A 918 13.02 26.56 3.75
CA LEU A 918 13.98 25.75 2.99
C LEU A 918 14.24 26.25 1.57
N ALA A 919 13.30 26.97 0.96
CA ALA A 919 13.44 27.51 -0.39
C ALA A 919 13.47 29.05 -0.43
N GLY A 920 13.20 29.75 0.68
CA GLY A 920 13.07 31.21 0.68
C GLY A 920 11.90 31.72 -0.15
N ARG A 921 10.94 30.84 -0.49
CA ARG A 921 9.81 31.15 -1.39
C ARG A 921 8.54 31.33 -0.56
N ARG A 922 7.93 32.52 -0.61
CA ARG A 922 6.60 32.76 -0.03
C ARG A 922 5.54 32.07 -0.88
N ALA A 923 4.99 30.97 -0.37
CA ALA A 923 3.85 30.31 -0.97
C ALA A 923 2.53 31.06 -0.63
N ARG A 924 1.61 31.10 -1.58
CA ARG A 924 0.28 31.72 -1.45
C ARG A 924 -0.78 30.67 -1.13
N HIS A 925 -1.80 31.06 -0.39
CA HIS A 925 -3.06 30.31 -0.26
C HIS A 925 -3.95 30.57 -1.49
N LEU A 926 -4.87 29.65 -1.82
CA LEU A 926 -5.81 29.80 -2.93
C LEU A 926 -6.59 31.12 -2.86
N ALA A 927 -7.05 31.49 -1.67
CA ALA A 927 -7.71 32.78 -1.42
C ALA A 927 -6.85 33.99 -1.82
N GLU A 928 -5.55 34.00 -1.48
CA GLU A 928 -4.64 35.09 -1.88
C GLU A 928 -4.43 35.09 -3.40
N LEU A 929 -4.31 33.91 -4.01
CA LEU A 929 -4.16 33.77 -5.47
C LEU A 929 -5.38 34.34 -6.21
N LEU A 930 -6.60 33.98 -5.77
CA LEU A 930 -7.86 34.45 -6.36
C LEU A 930 -8.17 35.92 -6.06
N ASN A 931 -7.55 36.50 -5.02
CA ASN A 931 -7.75 37.90 -4.68
C ASN A 931 -6.85 38.85 -5.49
N SER A 932 -5.81 38.33 -6.15
CA SER A 932 -4.91 39.10 -7.03
C SER A 932 -5.74 39.87 -8.07
N SER A 933 -5.60 41.20 -8.13
CA SER A 933 -6.26 42.01 -9.16
C SER A 933 -5.81 41.56 -10.56
N PRO A 934 -6.70 41.59 -11.58
CA PRO A 934 -6.23 41.56 -12.95
C PRO A 934 -5.32 42.78 -13.15
N GLY A 935 -4.07 42.52 -13.53
CA GLY A 935 -3.15 43.56 -13.98
C GLY A 935 -3.61 44.13 -15.32
#